data_AF-A0AAD9PBH8-F1
#
_entry.id   AF-A0AAD9PBH8-F1
#
_cell.length_a   1.000
_cell.length_b   1.000
_cell.length_c   1.000
_cell.angle_alpha   90.00
_cell.angle_beta   90.00
_cell.angle_gamma   90.00
#
_symmetry.space_group_name_H-M   'P 1'
#
loop_
_entity.id
_entity.type
_entity.pdbx_description
1 polymer ?
#
loop_
_entity_poly.entity_id
_entity_poly.type
_entity_poly.pdbx_seq_one_letter_code
_entity_poly.pdbx_strand_id
1 'polypeptide(L)'
;MKKANQIDEKTNGYSIRHPASRAVDGNITSDLNQKHCAHPMTWNQNITAWWKVDLGDTYRMYSVVIYNRKNAFWRLDEFRLSVGNSSQSDQLVQCATHSGRVASSASVTTSCEAVGRYLEFRRSGIRNDKYVTGLCEVVVIGHRYIDCSLCPSSSRCNDVTGCDVCDPGKQQPDCKKRCDDKTYGVNCETPCGHCRDSSPCDVVNGHCSNGCEDWYSLDDNCKTSIPIPRFETSARPTVDVLNSSAVVVSWSKATNIPSAVEDHYYYVVWLQVDGGTRVNATQIQHDVHSNRFESYITGLVYNTHYSVWVEAYRQQDKNHEGGTHTDDAIFKTDCIAPSRPVIRNVATSSPDGAARASFTVKWKEINETGCDEIVAIRVGYNTSASPTDGWLYTDVERLNQTQLSVDVLSYGVYEVIVTATNNENISSTSDVVLVSLTTTATSTTTTTTTTTTTTTTPTPPRASNNVAPSTGGLGTGGAVGVAFAVIVVIAGVVVVIGVVLLRRRRRDHDQQSVTDNIALGFTKTDKADAKEEKVVFNAGKNPEMEDENSTSIYANAQEVAKQEQHGITLSDLAVYVKEKRRNKGFENEFKDIPFGIQAKCEAAKKPENKSRNRYVNILPYDHSRVVLSTEDTQSDYINANHIMGYEDKKNAYIACQAPHDRNIEELCAMIWQEKTNTIVMLTNIYEMGKQKCSQYWPEKGNTSTWGSFKIESTSEEKFADYVIREFSLKNEALKKMRRMRQFHFTGWPDLGTPEFAYPLLAFHRKVHSFDSERRGPLVVHCSAGVGRTGTFIAIDILTEQAKAEGKVDVVQCVSLLRTQRMNMVQTLEQYIYVYQALLELNEVAIIACSELKQTFDELCKNSKLAEQFERLNALKPVRKNVKCAALEPKNVTKNRDIKIIPDDRHRPHLSTPWTEGNDYINAVFVHGYKERNAYIITQSPMTATVVDLWRLMNDLESRTVVMLDHSDVTDDECASYCPSQTAIKCKYGPFEVELVDTVSTENANVTVREFKFSKSNRSGDSGTVIKQFQLNNSWSRDSPLPSNATVLVDLLDAVEKWQQQNGNGPIVIHCTDGARRSGLVCAASYLLEHMKVEQEVDVYHAVQHIRTTRPQLITHLVSGRL
;
A
#
# COMPACT_ATOMS: atom_id res chain seq x y z
N MET A 1 64.31 -28.27 18.08
CA MET A 1 65.32 -27.46 17.37
C MET A 1 65.09 -27.61 15.87
N LYS A 2 64.97 -26.51 15.12
CA LYS A 2 65.16 -26.49 13.65
C LYS A 2 66.42 -25.67 13.37
N LYS A 3 67.18 -26.00 12.33
CA LYS A 3 68.12 -25.03 11.74
C LYS A 3 67.32 -23.98 10.96
N ALA A 4 67.80 -22.74 10.95
CA ALA A 4 67.18 -21.65 10.21
C ALA A 4 67.69 -21.69 8.75
N ASN A 5 66.91 -22.28 7.86
CA ASN A 5 67.34 -22.63 6.50
C ASN A 5 66.83 -21.68 5.39
N GLN A 6 66.21 -20.54 5.71
CA GLN A 6 65.69 -19.61 4.71
C GLN A 6 65.61 -18.18 5.25
N ILE A 7 66.46 -17.29 4.74
CA ILE A 7 66.82 -16.03 5.37
C ILE A 7 67.09 -14.95 4.30
N ASP A 8 66.65 -13.71 4.53
CA ASP A 8 67.17 -12.51 3.84
C ASP A 8 68.38 -11.97 4.60
N GLU A 9 69.50 -11.80 3.90
CA GLU A 9 70.82 -11.63 4.49
C GLU A 9 71.49 -10.35 4.03
N LYS A 10 72.05 -9.61 4.98
CA LYS A 10 72.77 -8.38 4.68
C LYS A 10 74.06 -8.28 5.50
N THR A 11 75.12 -7.79 4.86
CA THR A 11 76.37 -7.37 5.50
C THR A 11 76.76 -6.01 4.94
N ASN A 12 77.49 -5.19 5.70
CA ASN A 12 78.22 -4.07 5.10
C ASN A 12 79.47 -4.61 4.39
N GLY A 13 79.26 -4.99 3.12
CA GLY A 13 80.26 -5.57 2.22
C GLY A 13 80.56 -7.05 2.49
N TYR A 14 80.89 -7.77 1.42
CA TYR A 14 81.28 -9.19 1.44
C TYR A 14 82.26 -9.48 0.31
N SER A 15 83.07 -10.52 0.44
CA SER A 15 83.88 -11.00 -0.68
C SER A 15 83.01 -11.83 -1.61
N ILE A 16 83.07 -11.62 -2.94
CA ILE A 16 82.39 -12.49 -3.93
C ILE A 16 82.76 -13.97 -3.74
N ARG A 17 83.96 -14.26 -3.23
CA ARG A 17 84.41 -15.62 -2.92
C ARG A 17 83.83 -16.19 -1.61
N HIS A 18 83.20 -15.37 -0.75
CA HIS A 18 82.69 -15.67 0.60
C HIS A 18 81.45 -14.81 0.96
N PRO A 19 80.30 -15.03 0.30
CA PRO A 19 79.02 -14.35 0.59
C PRO A 19 78.52 -14.63 2.02
N ALA A 20 77.54 -13.83 2.45
CA ALA A 20 76.91 -13.92 3.78
C ALA A 20 76.27 -15.29 4.07
N SER A 21 75.76 -15.98 3.05
CA SER A 21 74.85 -17.13 3.20
C SER A 21 75.48 -18.40 3.71
N ARG A 22 76.80 -18.45 3.65
CA ARG A 22 77.58 -19.55 4.22
C ARG A 22 77.52 -19.59 5.74
N ALA A 23 77.28 -18.45 6.39
CA ALA A 23 77.07 -18.42 7.84
C ALA A 23 75.75 -19.09 8.28
N VAL A 24 74.89 -19.51 7.35
CA VAL A 24 73.61 -20.20 7.61
C VAL A 24 73.32 -21.27 6.55
N ASP A 25 74.36 -21.80 5.88
CA ASP A 25 74.19 -22.91 4.92
C ASP A 25 74.04 -24.27 5.63
N GLY A 26 74.18 -24.30 6.96
CA GLY A 26 74.06 -25.48 7.79
C GLY A 26 75.39 -26.18 8.05
N ASN A 27 76.51 -25.75 7.46
CA ASN A 27 77.78 -26.46 7.48
C ASN A 27 78.78 -25.88 8.50
N ILE A 28 78.88 -26.52 9.67
CA ILE A 28 79.80 -26.14 10.76
C ILE A 28 81.31 -26.34 10.46
N THR A 29 81.72 -26.57 9.20
CA THR A 29 83.12 -26.81 8.85
C THR A 29 83.97 -25.54 8.90
N SER A 30 85.07 -25.62 9.65
CA SER A 30 85.96 -24.48 9.90
C SER A 30 87.06 -24.27 8.84
N ASP A 31 87.15 -25.15 7.83
CA ASP A 31 88.18 -25.07 6.78
C ASP A 31 87.75 -24.17 5.62
N LEU A 32 88.51 -23.10 5.40
CA LEU A 32 88.22 -22.15 4.32
C LEU A 32 88.49 -22.73 2.91
N ASN A 33 89.31 -23.78 2.78
CA ASN A 33 89.55 -24.39 1.47
C ASN A 33 88.28 -25.04 0.89
N GLN A 34 87.38 -25.49 1.77
CA GLN A 34 86.04 -26.00 1.43
C GLN A 34 85.03 -24.87 1.17
N LYS A 35 85.42 -23.61 1.40
CA LYS A 35 84.66 -22.38 1.13
C LYS A 35 83.38 -22.17 1.98
N HIS A 36 83.15 -22.91 3.06
CA HIS A 36 81.92 -22.80 3.87
C HIS A 36 81.87 -21.67 4.93
N CYS A 37 82.82 -20.73 4.96
CA CYS A 37 82.71 -19.56 5.83
C CYS A 37 82.39 -18.28 5.05
N ALA A 38 81.49 -17.46 5.61
CA ALA A 38 81.19 -16.11 5.19
C ALA A 38 82.28 -15.13 5.68
N HIS A 39 82.55 -14.10 4.87
CA HIS A 39 83.47 -13.01 5.24
C HIS A 39 82.77 -11.64 5.12
N PRO A 40 82.01 -11.21 6.15
CA PRO A 40 81.55 -9.83 6.26
C PRO A 40 82.76 -8.88 6.28
N MET A 41 82.78 -7.91 5.37
CA MET A 41 83.95 -7.04 5.19
C MET A 41 83.61 -5.59 4.81
N THR A 42 84.06 -4.65 5.64
CA THR A 42 83.89 -3.20 5.41
C THR A 42 85.19 -2.60 4.87
N TRP A 43 85.09 -1.66 3.93
CA TRP A 43 86.22 -0.84 3.47
C TRP A 43 86.34 0.49 4.23
N ASN A 44 85.29 0.88 4.99
CA ASN A 44 85.28 2.10 5.79
C ASN A 44 85.93 1.83 7.17
N GLN A 45 86.99 2.57 7.49
CA GLN A 45 87.77 2.42 8.73
C GLN A 45 86.99 2.78 10.00
N ASN A 46 85.92 3.57 9.87
CA ASN A 46 85.09 4.04 10.98
C ASN A 46 83.90 3.12 11.31
N ILE A 47 83.70 2.04 10.53
CA ILE A 47 82.62 1.07 10.73
C ILE A 47 83.22 -0.30 11.05
N THR A 48 82.58 -1.08 11.92
CA THR A 48 82.94 -2.49 12.19
C THR A 48 82.14 -3.44 11.30
N ALA A 49 82.72 -4.59 10.96
CA ALA A 49 82.03 -5.62 10.19
C ALA A 49 80.80 -6.17 10.94
N TRP A 50 79.69 -6.31 10.22
CA TRP A 50 78.43 -6.87 10.73
C TRP A 50 77.76 -7.78 9.70
N TRP A 51 76.92 -8.68 10.21
CA TRP A 51 76.14 -9.67 9.46
C TRP A 51 74.77 -9.78 10.10
N LYS A 52 73.70 -9.86 9.29
CA LYS A 52 72.32 -9.87 9.78
C LYS A 52 71.49 -10.91 9.06
N VAL A 53 70.60 -11.53 9.83
CA VAL A 53 69.80 -12.71 9.49
C VAL A 53 68.32 -12.41 9.76
N ASP A 54 67.47 -12.47 8.74
CA ASP A 54 66.00 -12.53 8.90
C ASP A 54 65.56 -14.00 9.09
N LEU A 55 64.95 -14.34 10.23
CA LEU A 55 64.47 -15.70 10.50
C LEU A 55 63.11 -16.03 9.86
N GLY A 56 62.53 -15.12 9.08
CA GLY A 56 61.27 -15.26 8.36
C GLY A 56 60.01 -15.06 9.22
N ASP A 57 60.09 -15.35 10.52
CA ASP A 57 59.05 -15.11 11.52
C ASP A 57 59.69 -14.74 12.87
N THR A 58 58.88 -14.40 13.87
CA THR A 58 59.35 -14.02 15.21
C THR A 58 59.70 -15.26 16.03
N TYR A 59 60.90 -15.29 16.61
CA TYR A 59 61.36 -16.37 17.50
C TYR A 59 61.67 -15.84 18.89
N ARG A 60 61.33 -16.62 19.91
CA ARG A 60 61.89 -16.46 21.26
C ARG A 60 63.21 -17.22 21.27
N MET A 61 64.29 -16.46 21.18
CA MET A 61 65.66 -16.95 21.20
C MET A 61 66.07 -17.21 22.66
N TYR A 62 66.88 -18.25 22.86
CA TYR A 62 67.54 -18.56 24.13
C TYR A 62 69.04 -18.35 24.01
N SER A 63 69.65 -18.81 22.92
CA SER A 63 71.07 -18.65 22.66
C SER A 63 71.39 -18.68 21.18
N VAL A 64 72.56 -18.15 20.83
CA VAL A 64 73.11 -18.18 19.47
C VAL A 64 74.48 -18.85 19.53
N VAL A 65 74.70 -19.84 18.66
CA VAL A 65 75.98 -20.56 18.53
C VAL A 65 76.70 -20.09 17.27
N ILE A 66 77.92 -19.58 17.42
CA ILE A 66 78.71 -19.00 16.32
C ILE A 66 79.99 -19.80 16.15
N TYR A 67 80.20 -20.38 14.97
CA TYR A 67 81.34 -21.25 14.65
C TYR A 67 82.49 -20.45 14.03
N ASN A 68 83.68 -20.55 14.64
CA ASN A 68 84.89 -19.87 14.15
C ASN A 68 85.63 -20.69 13.09
N ARG A 69 86.37 -19.96 12.27
CA ARG A 69 87.28 -20.49 11.24
C ARG A 69 88.55 -21.09 11.86
N LYS A 70 89.14 -22.06 11.16
CA LYS A 70 90.43 -22.69 11.49
C LYS A 70 91.60 -21.71 11.31
N ASN A 71 91.80 -21.24 10.08
CA ASN A 71 92.89 -20.31 9.74
C ASN A 71 92.44 -18.86 9.99
N ALA A 72 93.33 -17.98 10.47
CA ALA A 72 92.99 -16.59 10.86
C ALA A 72 91.89 -16.46 11.94
N PHE A 73 91.84 -17.43 12.86
CA PHE A 73 90.88 -17.55 13.98
C PHE A 73 90.73 -16.29 14.84
N TRP A 74 91.78 -15.47 14.95
CA TRP A 74 91.81 -14.21 15.70
C TRP A 74 90.86 -13.11 15.17
N ARG A 75 90.17 -13.36 14.05
CA ARG A 75 89.17 -12.44 13.46
C ARG A 75 87.79 -12.55 14.09
N LEU A 76 87.50 -13.61 14.85
CA LEU A 76 86.32 -13.71 15.71
C LEU A 76 86.75 -13.40 17.16
N ASP A 77 86.74 -12.11 17.46
CA ASP A 77 87.32 -11.49 18.65
C ASP A 77 86.52 -10.23 18.95
N GLU A 78 85.96 -10.14 20.16
CA GLU A 78 85.04 -9.09 20.66
C GLU A 78 83.83 -8.81 19.74
N PHE A 79 82.63 -9.20 20.15
CA PHE A 79 81.42 -8.92 19.36
C PHE A 79 80.16 -8.76 20.21
N ARG A 80 79.12 -8.19 19.62
CA ARG A 80 77.77 -8.11 20.18
C ARG A 80 76.74 -8.77 19.26
N LEU A 81 75.62 -9.16 19.86
CA LEU A 81 74.43 -9.63 19.18
C LEU A 81 73.26 -8.70 19.49
N SER A 82 72.51 -8.30 18.47
CA SER A 82 71.29 -7.48 18.60
C SER A 82 70.10 -8.13 17.91
N VAL A 83 68.91 -8.05 18.51
CA VAL A 83 67.68 -8.73 18.07
C VAL A 83 66.51 -7.73 17.99
N GLY A 84 65.57 -7.95 17.07
CA GLY A 84 64.34 -7.17 16.97
C GLY A 84 63.43 -7.60 15.84
N ASN A 85 62.32 -6.88 15.64
CA ASN A 85 61.33 -7.15 14.58
C ASN A 85 61.45 -6.23 13.35
N SER A 86 62.41 -5.31 13.36
CA SER A 86 62.71 -4.41 12.24
C SER A 86 63.92 -4.89 11.45
N SER A 87 63.92 -4.68 10.13
CA SER A 87 65.09 -4.91 9.28
C SER A 87 66.15 -3.81 9.43
N GLN A 88 65.89 -2.71 10.16
CA GLN A 88 66.82 -1.60 10.37
C GLN A 88 67.71 -1.81 11.60
N SER A 89 69.03 -1.66 11.44
CA SER A 89 70.04 -2.07 12.44
C SER A 89 70.13 -1.17 13.68
N ASP A 90 69.65 0.06 13.59
CA ASP A 90 69.50 1.01 14.70
C ASP A 90 68.32 0.66 15.62
N GLN A 91 67.36 -0.12 15.12
CA GLN A 91 66.16 -0.58 15.83
C GLN A 91 66.32 -1.98 16.47
N LEU A 92 67.52 -2.57 16.41
CA LEU A 92 67.83 -3.88 17.02
C LEU A 92 68.43 -3.70 18.42
N VAL A 93 67.78 -4.28 19.42
CA VAL A 93 68.20 -4.20 20.83
C VAL A 93 69.33 -5.21 21.09
N GLN A 94 70.44 -4.77 21.69
CA GLN A 94 71.58 -5.62 22.01
C GLN A 94 71.22 -6.67 23.08
N CYS A 95 71.05 -7.94 22.68
CA CYS A 95 70.74 -9.03 23.62
C CYS A 95 71.99 -9.55 24.34
N ALA A 96 73.17 -9.47 23.72
CA ALA A 96 74.36 -10.12 24.24
C ALA A 96 75.68 -9.50 23.77
N THR A 97 76.75 -9.81 24.50
CA THR A 97 78.14 -9.44 24.18
C THR A 97 79.07 -10.60 24.49
N HIS A 98 80.04 -10.88 23.62
CA HIS A 98 81.15 -11.77 23.89
C HIS A 98 82.47 -10.99 23.93
N SER A 99 83.23 -11.18 25.00
CA SER A 99 84.52 -10.52 25.23
C SER A 99 85.67 -11.51 25.05
N GLY A 100 86.65 -11.14 24.24
CA GLY A 100 87.82 -11.98 23.93
C GLY A 100 87.68 -12.79 22.64
N ARG A 101 88.63 -13.73 22.46
CA ARG A 101 88.84 -14.51 21.22
C ARG A 101 88.18 -15.87 21.29
N VAL A 102 87.41 -16.19 20.24
CA VAL A 102 87.01 -17.58 19.99
C VAL A 102 88.22 -18.34 19.42
N ALA A 103 88.48 -19.55 19.91
CA ALA A 103 89.62 -20.35 19.45
C ALA A 103 89.48 -20.82 18.00
N SER A 104 90.57 -21.28 17.40
CA SER A 104 90.58 -21.89 16.06
C SER A 104 89.62 -23.08 16.01
N SER A 105 88.73 -23.10 15.01
CA SER A 105 87.74 -24.17 14.81
C SER A 105 86.75 -24.39 15.96
N ALA A 106 86.71 -23.52 16.97
CA ALA A 106 85.78 -23.61 18.09
C ALA A 106 84.49 -22.84 17.80
N SER A 107 83.39 -23.25 18.43
CA SER A 107 82.16 -22.47 18.51
C SER A 107 82.05 -21.75 19.86
N VAL A 108 81.41 -20.59 19.86
CA VAL A 108 80.94 -19.93 21.08
C VAL A 108 79.41 -19.95 21.11
N THR A 109 78.84 -20.40 22.23
CA THR A 109 77.41 -20.28 22.52
C THR A 109 77.22 -19.09 23.45
N THR A 110 76.39 -18.13 23.05
CA THR A 110 76.08 -16.93 23.84
C THR A 110 74.59 -16.92 24.16
N SER A 111 74.21 -16.77 25.44
CA SER A 111 72.80 -16.55 25.81
C SER A 111 72.31 -15.23 25.21
N CYS A 112 71.09 -15.25 24.68
CA CYS A 112 70.44 -14.14 23.99
C CYS A 112 68.93 -14.33 24.17
N GLU A 113 68.46 -14.14 25.41
CA GLU A 113 67.06 -14.31 25.80
C GLU A 113 66.21 -13.13 25.30
N ALA A 114 65.95 -13.13 23.99
CA ALA A 114 65.28 -12.06 23.28
C ALA A 114 64.20 -12.61 22.33
N VAL A 115 63.14 -11.84 22.13
CA VAL A 115 62.10 -12.13 21.13
C VAL A 115 62.34 -11.25 19.92
N GLY A 116 62.47 -11.85 18.74
CA GLY A 116 62.63 -11.11 17.50
C GLY A 116 62.65 -11.96 16.23
N ARG A 117 62.44 -11.32 15.08
CA ARG A 117 62.55 -11.91 13.74
C ARG A 117 63.95 -11.73 13.12
N TYR A 118 64.63 -10.62 13.41
CA TYR A 118 65.96 -10.31 12.89
C TYR A 118 67.02 -10.40 13.99
N LEU A 119 68.20 -10.89 13.64
CA LEU A 119 69.40 -10.94 14.50
C LEU A 119 70.60 -10.32 13.74
N GLU A 120 71.32 -9.39 14.36
CA GLU A 120 72.58 -8.81 13.88
C GLU A 120 73.75 -9.30 14.74
N PHE A 121 74.74 -9.93 14.11
CA PHE A 121 76.10 -10.05 14.62
C PHE A 121 76.89 -8.79 14.26
N ARG A 122 77.62 -8.21 15.21
CA ARG A 122 78.52 -7.07 14.95
C ARG A 122 79.78 -7.11 15.79
N ARG A 123 80.94 -6.98 15.14
CA ARG A 123 82.23 -6.92 15.83
C ARG A 123 82.39 -5.62 16.61
N SER A 124 83.04 -5.70 17.76
CA SER A 124 83.35 -4.61 18.69
C SER A 124 84.86 -4.31 18.68
N GLY A 125 85.26 -3.17 19.25
CA GLY A 125 86.67 -2.80 19.41
C GLY A 125 87.35 -2.22 18.15
N ILE A 126 88.58 -1.75 18.32
CA ILE A 126 89.38 -1.10 17.27
C ILE A 126 90.76 -1.76 17.17
N ARG A 127 90.98 -2.51 16.08
CA ARG A 127 92.24 -3.19 15.76
C ARG A 127 92.49 -3.15 14.24
N ASN A 128 93.73 -3.29 13.79
CA ASN A 128 94.10 -3.16 12.36
C ASN A 128 93.47 -4.23 11.44
N ASP A 129 92.93 -5.31 11.99
CA ASP A 129 92.21 -6.37 11.27
C ASP A 129 90.67 -6.19 11.23
N LYS A 130 90.15 -5.03 11.68
CA LYS A 130 88.73 -4.59 11.64
C LYS A 130 87.93 -5.05 10.42
N TYR A 131 88.59 -5.03 9.27
CA TYR A 131 87.97 -5.02 7.94
C TYR A 131 87.36 -6.36 7.52
N VAL A 132 87.68 -7.50 8.15
CA VAL A 132 87.13 -8.82 7.77
C VAL A 132 86.92 -9.72 8.99
N THR A 133 85.69 -10.19 9.20
CA THR A 133 85.37 -11.27 10.17
C THR A 133 85.27 -12.63 9.46
N GLY A 134 85.40 -13.75 10.18
CA GLY A 134 85.10 -15.09 9.67
C GLY A 134 83.99 -15.76 10.48
N LEU A 135 82.81 -15.90 9.88
CA LEU A 135 81.66 -16.62 10.45
C LEU A 135 81.46 -17.88 9.61
N CYS A 136 81.56 -19.07 10.20
CA CYS A 136 81.39 -20.33 9.45
C CYS A 136 79.96 -20.87 9.54
N GLU A 137 79.30 -20.78 10.70
CA GLU A 137 77.87 -21.07 10.87
C GLU A 137 77.36 -20.25 12.08
N VAL A 138 76.09 -19.82 12.05
CA VAL A 138 75.39 -19.10 13.13
C VAL A 138 74.04 -19.76 13.38
N VAL A 139 73.98 -20.62 14.39
CA VAL A 139 72.76 -21.37 14.77
C VAL A 139 72.01 -20.60 15.85
N VAL A 140 70.78 -20.15 15.55
CA VAL A 140 69.85 -19.61 16.56
C VAL A 140 69.10 -20.77 17.24
N ILE A 141 69.16 -20.83 18.56
CA ILE A 141 68.43 -21.81 19.39
C ILE A 141 67.26 -21.09 20.07
N GLY A 142 66.05 -21.45 19.67
CA GLY A 142 64.80 -20.85 20.14
C GLY A 142 63.55 -21.63 19.67
N HIS A 143 62.37 -21.06 19.94
CA HIS A 143 61.09 -21.53 19.39
C HIS A 143 60.35 -20.38 18.67
N ARG A 144 59.43 -20.71 17.75
CA ARG A 144 58.59 -19.74 17.05
C ARG A 144 57.64 -19.11 18.07
N TYR A 145 57.75 -17.81 18.31
CA TYR A 145 57.03 -17.12 19.38
C TYR A 145 55.59 -16.82 18.96
N ILE A 146 54.62 -17.34 19.71
CA ILE A 146 53.21 -16.94 19.58
C ILE A 146 52.96 -15.73 20.47
N ASP A 147 52.44 -14.67 19.87
CA ASP A 147 52.12 -13.42 20.55
C ASP A 147 50.77 -13.50 21.26
N CYS A 148 50.81 -13.77 22.57
CA CYS A 148 49.64 -13.88 23.42
C CYS A 148 48.81 -12.59 23.56
N SER A 149 49.29 -11.43 23.07
CA SER A 149 48.53 -10.17 23.16
C SER A 149 47.25 -10.16 22.31
N LEU A 150 47.10 -11.11 21.37
CA LEU A 150 45.94 -11.26 20.50
C LEU A 150 44.92 -12.30 21.00
N CYS A 151 45.21 -12.99 22.10
CA CYS A 151 44.28 -13.92 22.73
C CYS A 151 43.18 -13.16 23.51
N PRO A 152 41.95 -13.69 23.61
CA PRO A 152 40.92 -13.16 24.49
C PRO A 152 41.36 -13.18 25.95
N SER A 153 40.93 -12.19 26.76
CA SER A 153 41.25 -12.10 28.20
C SER A 153 40.78 -13.30 29.04
N SER A 154 39.83 -14.08 28.52
CA SER A 154 39.32 -15.33 29.10
C SER A 154 40.11 -16.57 28.68
N SER A 155 40.94 -16.46 27.64
CA SER A 155 41.75 -17.56 27.12
C SER A 155 43.07 -17.66 27.89
N ARG A 156 43.50 -18.90 28.17
CA ARG A 156 44.89 -19.15 28.52
C ARG A 156 45.73 -19.06 27.25
N CYS A 157 46.97 -18.60 27.37
CA CYS A 157 47.92 -18.60 26.28
C CYS A 157 49.29 -19.11 26.72
N ASN A 158 49.96 -19.80 25.81
CA ASN A 158 51.34 -20.21 25.92
C ASN A 158 52.11 -19.76 24.66
N ASP A 159 53.37 -19.36 24.81
CA ASP A 159 54.20 -18.84 23.72
C ASP A 159 54.63 -19.88 22.69
N VAL A 160 54.37 -21.17 22.95
CA VAL A 160 54.62 -22.31 22.06
C VAL A 160 53.34 -22.92 21.47
N THR A 161 52.26 -23.08 22.26
CA THR A 161 50.99 -23.69 21.79
C THR A 161 49.90 -22.69 21.42
N GLY A 162 50.04 -21.42 21.83
CA GLY A 162 49.09 -20.34 21.53
C GLY A 162 47.92 -20.24 22.51
N CYS A 163 46.82 -19.67 22.04
CA CYS A 163 45.58 -19.44 22.80
C CYS A 163 44.73 -20.73 22.84
N ASP A 164 44.27 -21.14 24.03
CA ASP A 164 43.33 -22.27 24.20
C ASP A 164 41.96 -22.01 23.53
N VAL A 165 41.56 -20.73 23.43
CA VAL A 165 40.30 -20.28 22.80
C VAL A 165 40.54 -18.96 22.05
N CYS A 166 39.97 -18.81 20.87
CA CYS A 166 39.92 -17.54 20.14
C CYS A 166 38.53 -16.89 20.19
N ASP A 167 38.46 -15.56 20.00
CA ASP A 167 37.17 -14.89 19.79
C ASP A 167 36.44 -15.50 18.59
N PRO A 168 35.09 -15.44 18.55
CA PRO A 168 34.34 -15.78 17.35
C PRO A 168 34.90 -15.13 16.09
N GLY A 169 34.99 -15.88 15.00
CA GLY A 169 35.55 -15.41 13.73
C GLY A 169 37.06 -15.62 13.57
N LYS A 170 37.77 -16.11 14.59
CA LYS A 170 39.23 -16.33 14.60
C LYS A 170 39.60 -17.79 14.89
N GLN A 171 40.71 -18.25 14.29
CA GLN A 171 41.25 -19.60 14.43
C GLN A 171 42.50 -19.66 15.31
N GLN A 172 42.64 -20.77 16.04
CA GLN A 172 43.87 -21.15 16.75
C GLN A 172 45.05 -21.36 15.78
N PRO A 173 46.31 -21.26 16.23
CA PRO A 173 46.74 -21.07 17.63
C PRO A 173 46.99 -19.62 18.05
N ASP A 174 47.17 -18.67 17.13
CA ASP A 174 47.55 -17.28 17.46
C ASP A 174 46.43 -16.24 17.27
N CYS A 175 45.22 -16.71 16.99
CA CYS A 175 44.02 -15.90 16.73
C CYS A 175 44.18 -14.84 15.63
N LYS A 176 45.18 -14.95 14.73
CA LYS A 176 45.36 -14.01 13.60
C LYS A 176 44.57 -14.41 12.36
N LYS A 177 44.37 -15.71 12.13
CA LYS A 177 43.65 -16.21 10.95
C LYS A 177 42.13 -16.12 11.18
N ARG A 178 41.40 -15.55 10.23
CA ARG A 178 39.92 -15.56 10.17
C ARG A 178 39.40 -16.98 9.92
N CYS A 179 38.16 -17.29 10.31
CA CYS A 179 37.50 -18.53 9.87
C CYS A 179 37.54 -18.67 8.34
N ASP A 180 37.62 -19.92 7.89
CA ASP A 180 37.43 -20.28 6.49
C ASP A 180 35.94 -20.15 6.13
N ASP A 181 35.64 -19.84 4.86
CA ASP A 181 34.35 -19.33 4.36
C ASP A 181 33.10 -20.23 4.57
N LYS A 182 33.26 -21.40 5.20
CA LYS A 182 32.17 -22.34 5.53
C LYS A 182 32.03 -22.60 7.03
N THR A 183 32.76 -21.87 7.88
CA THR A 183 32.73 -22.03 9.35
C THR A 183 32.67 -20.70 10.10
N TYR A 184 32.09 -20.73 11.29
CA TYR A 184 31.88 -19.58 12.15
C TYR A 184 31.97 -19.93 13.65
N GLY A 185 31.89 -18.88 14.48
CA GLY A 185 31.83 -18.99 15.94
C GLY A 185 33.21 -19.11 16.58
N VAL A 186 33.20 -19.46 17.87
CA VAL A 186 34.42 -19.70 18.67
C VAL A 186 35.26 -20.78 17.99
N ASN A 187 36.57 -20.52 17.86
CA ASN A 187 37.55 -21.36 17.16
C ASN A 187 37.20 -21.75 15.70
N CYS A 188 36.11 -21.22 15.14
CA CYS A 188 35.54 -21.61 13.85
C CYS A 188 35.07 -23.08 13.78
N GLU A 189 34.58 -23.63 14.89
CA GLU A 189 34.15 -25.03 14.99
C GLU A 189 32.75 -25.30 14.41
N THR A 190 31.94 -24.26 14.18
CA THR A 190 30.53 -24.42 13.72
C THR A 190 30.41 -24.24 12.20
N PRO A 191 29.80 -25.18 11.44
CA PRO A 191 29.58 -25.00 10.00
C PRO A 191 28.46 -23.99 9.71
N CYS A 192 28.58 -23.24 8.60
CA CYS A 192 27.51 -22.40 8.05
C CYS A 192 26.24 -23.20 7.71
N GLY A 193 25.09 -22.52 7.62
CA GLY A 193 23.86 -23.09 7.04
C GLY A 193 23.73 -22.84 5.53
N HIS A 194 22.50 -22.96 5.02
CA HIS A 194 22.14 -22.81 3.62
C HIS A 194 22.04 -21.32 3.21
N CYS A 195 23.18 -20.65 3.11
CA CYS A 195 23.25 -19.27 2.62
C CYS A 195 23.03 -19.18 1.10
N ARG A 196 22.21 -18.21 0.66
CA ARG A 196 21.82 -18.00 -0.74
C ARG A 196 23.04 -17.88 -1.66
N ASP A 197 22.93 -18.43 -2.87
CA ASP A 197 23.97 -18.44 -3.91
C ASP A 197 25.31 -19.07 -3.45
N SER A 198 25.28 -19.99 -2.46
CA SER A 198 26.48 -20.53 -1.79
C SER A 198 27.40 -19.45 -1.19
N SER A 199 26.84 -18.31 -0.79
CA SER A 199 27.57 -17.21 -0.13
C SER A 199 28.20 -17.67 1.19
N PRO A 200 29.38 -17.14 1.59
CA PRO A 200 29.92 -17.39 2.93
C PRO A 200 29.00 -16.80 4.01
N CYS A 201 28.82 -17.52 5.12
CA CYS A 201 28.15 -16.96 6.29
C CYS A 201 29.07 -16.01 7.07
N ASP A 202 28.48 -15.17 7.93
CA ASP A 202 29.26 -14.37 8.86
C ASP A 202 30.01 -15.27 9.85
N VAL A 203 31.32 -15.02 9.96
CA VAL A 203 32.25 -15.86 10.71
C VAL A 203 32.13 -15.72 12.23
N VAL A 204 31.41 -14.71 12.74
CA VAL A 204 31.15 -14.51 14.17
C VAL A 204 29.90 -15.26 14.61
N ASN A 205 28.77 -15.05 13.92
CA ASN A 205 27.45 -15.52 14.38
C ASN A 205 26.76 -16.57 13.48
N GLY A 206 27.23 -16.76 12.25
CA GLY A 206 26.67 -17.72 11.28
C GLY A 206 25.63 -17.15 10.32
N HIS A 207 25.37 -15.85 10.38
CA HIS A 207 24.30 -15.20 9.63
C HIS A 207 24.58 -15.15 8.13
N CYS A 208 23.57 -15.43 7.31
CA CYS A 208 23.68 -15.36 5.85
C CYS A 208 23.24 -13.97 5.34
N SER A 209 24.18 -13.05 5.12
CA SER A 209 23.89 -11.65 4.74
C SER A 209 23.12 -11.47 3.43
N ASN A 210 23.16 -12.46 2.53
CA ASN A 210 22.39 -12.50 1.27
C ASN A 210 21.04 -13.23 1.42
N GLY A 211 20.64 -13.58 2.64
CA GLY A 211 19.50 -14.43 2.94
C GLY A 211 19.79 -15.92 2.76
N CYS A 212 18.75 -16.73 2.93
CA CYS A 212 18.82 -18.19 2.83
C CYS A 212 18.54 -18.69 1.40
N GLU A 213 19.04 -19.89 1.09
CA GLU A 213 18.51 -20.68 -0.03
C GLU A 213 17.02 -20.97 0.19
N ASP A 214 16.28 -21.19 -0.91
CA ASP A 214 14.86 -21.47 -0.87
C ASP A 214 14.55 -22.64 0.08
N TRP A 215 13.49 -22.50 0.85
CA TRP A 215 13.04 -23.43 1.89
C TRP A 215 13.90 -23.50 3.16
N TYR A 216 14.88 -22.62 3.39
CA TYR A 216 15.75 -22.65 4.60
C TYR A 216 15.65 -21.40 5.51
N SER A 217 14.54 -20.67 5.50
CA SER A 217 14.40 -19.37 6.19
C SER A 217 13.72 -19.41 7.58
N LEU A 218 13.90 -20.46 8.38
CA LEU A 218 13.31 -20.56 9.73
C LEU A 218 14.24 -20.04 10.86
N ASP A 219 15.50 -19.73 10.56
CA ASP A 219 16.45 -19.08 11.46
C ASP A 219 17.45 -18.20 10.69
N ASP A 220 18.02 -17.19 11.35
CA ASP A 220 18.95 -16.21 10.73
C ASP A 220 20.26 -16.83 10.20
N ASN A 221 20.55 -18.08 10.55
CA ASN A 221 21.73 -18.84 10.13
C ASN A 221 21.40 -19.87 9.03
N CYS A 222 20.16 -19.90 8.54
CA CYS A 222 19.65 -20.74 7.47
C CYS A 222 19.85 -22.25 7.69
N LYS A 223 19.66 -22.75 8.92
CA LYS A 223 19.86 -24.18 9.25
C LYS A 223 18.58 -24.98 9.27
N THR A 224 17.46 -24.36 9.60
CA THR A 224 16.15 -25.03 9.70
C THR A 224 15.39 -24.91 8.39
N SER A 225 15.06 -26.05 7.79
CA SER A 225 14.22 -26.09 6.60
C SER A 225 12.76 -25.82 6.94
N ILE A 226 12.09 -24.94 6.17
CA ILE A 226 10.64 -24.94 6.02
C ILE A 226 10.21 -26.40 5.68
N PRO A 227 9.25 -27.00 6.40
CA PRO A 227 8.75 -28.34 6.09
C PRO A 227 7.79 -28.35 4.88
N ILE A 228 7.35 -29.54 4.46
CA ILE A 228 6.31 -29.75 3.44
C ILE A 228 5.00 -30.07 4.18
N PRO A 229 3.87 -29.39 3.87
CA PRO A 229 2.61 -29.61 4.57
C PRO A 229 2.03 -30.99 4.26
N ARG A 230 1.36 -31.62 5.23
CA ARG A 230 0.78 -32.97 5.07
C ARG A 230 -0.60 -33.11 5.70
N PHE A 231 -1.56 -33.60 4.94
CA PHE A 231 -2.81 -34.13 5.49
C PHE A 231 -2.57 -35.50 6.13
N GLU A 232 -3.48 -35.90 7.01
CA GLU A 232 -3.50 -37.26 7.56
C GLU A 232 -3.96 -38.26 6.47
N THR A 233 -3.48 -39.50 6.53
CA THR A 233 -3.89 -40.55 5.59
C THR A 233 -5.40 -40.80 5.69
N SER A 234 -6.10 -40.82 4.55
CA SER A 234 -7.57 -40.86 4.41
C SER A 234 -8.34 -39.61 4.89
N ALA A 235 -7.67 -38.47 5.09
CA ALA A 235 -8.36 -37.19 5.21
C ALA A 235 -9.09 -36.84 3.90
N ARG A 236 -10.39 -36.55 3.98
CA ARG A 236 -11.30 -36.27 2.86
C ARG A 236 -12.11 -35.00 3.18
N PRO A 237 -12.34 -34.08 2.23
CA PRO A 237 -13.17 -32.90 2.48
C PRO A 237 -14.65 -33.29 2.56
N THR A 238 -15.41 -32.57 3.37
CA THR A 238 -16.87 -32.64 3.38
C THR A 238 -17.42 -31.69 2.32
N VAL A 239 -18.44 -32.13 1.57
CA VAL A 239 -19.10 -31.30 0.54
C VAL A 239 -20.57 -31.17 0.88
N ASP A 240 -21.00 -29.94 1.14
CA ASP A 240 -22.40 -29.59 1.39
C ASP A 240 -22.97 -28.93 0.12
N VAL A 241 -23.89 -29.62 -0.56
CA VAL A 241 -24.52 -29.09 -1.78
C VAL A 241 -25.53 -28.02 -1.39
N LEU A 242 -25.37 -26.80 -1.94
CA LEU A 242 -26.23 -25.66 -1.62
C LEU A 242 -27.39 -25.50 -2.59
N ASN A 243 -27.19 -25.86 -3.86
CA ASN A 243 -28.16 -25.90 -4.94
C ASN A 243 -27.51 -26.47 -6.21
N SER A 244 -28.31 -26.60 -7.26
CA SER A 244 -27.94 -26.95 -8.64
C SER A 244 -26.73 -26.26 -9.27
N SER A 245 -26.20 -25.16 -8.70
CA SER A 245 -25.04 -24.43 -9.24
C SER A 245 -23.93 -24.12 -8.22
N ALA A 246 -24.06 -24.56 -6.97
CA ALA A 246 -23.12 -24.19 -5.90
C ALA A 246 -22.99 -25.22 -4.77
N VAL A 247 -21.79 -25.33 -4.19
CA VAL A 247 -21.48 -26.16 -3.02
C VAL A 247 -20.54 -25.46 -2.05
N VAL A 248 -20.54 -25.88 -0.78
CA VAL A 248 -19.47 -25.63 0.19
C VAL A 248 -18.56 -26.85 0.26
N VAL A 249 -17.26 -26.62 0.34
CA VAL A 249 -16.23 -27.65 0.51
C VAL A 249 -15.43 -27.31 1.75
N SER A 250 -15.40 -28.19 2.74
CA SER A 250 -14.73 -27.95 4.02
C SER A 250 -13.75 -29.06 4.38
N TRP A 251 -12.61 -28.69 4.98
CA TRP A 251 -11.52 -29.63 5.31
C TRP A 251 -10.85 -29.29 6.65
N SER A 252 -10.16 -30.29 7.22
CA SER A 252 -9.33 -30.13 8.42
C SER A 252 -7.95 -29.54 8.08
N LYS A 253 -7.33 -28.90 9.06
CA LYS A 253 -5.98 -28.33 8.97
C LYS A 253 -4.91 -29.37 8.59
N ALA A 254 -4.03 -29.02 7.65
CA ALA A 254 -2.83 -29.82 7.36
C ALA A 254 -1.79 -29.74 8.50
N THR A 255 -1.12 -30.86 8.73
CA THR A 255 0.01 -31.03 9.67
C THR A 255 1.33 -30.55 9.07
N ASN A 256 2.38 -30.51 9.90
CA ASN A 256 3.72 -30.03 9.54
C ASN A 256 3.77 -28.57 9.05
N ILE A 257 2.90 -27.70 9.60
CA ILE A 257 2.93 -26.24 9.34
C ILE A 257 3.35 -25.52 10.64
N PRO A 258 4.58 -24.99 10.74
CA PRO A 258 5.04 -24.27 11.93
C PRO A 258 4.43 -22.87 11.99
N SER A 259 3.91 -22.47 13.15
CA SER A 259 3.21 -21.18 13.31
C SER A 259 4.07 -19.95 13.03
N ALA A 260 5.40 -20.05 13.07
CA ALA A 260 6.32 -18.96 12.78
C ALA A 260 6.41 -18.57 11.29
N VAL A 261 5.85 -19.39 10.39
CA VAL A 261 5.94 -19.22 8.93
C VAL A 261 4.60 -19.49 8.24
N GLU A 262 3.48 -19.26 8.92
CA GLU A 262 2.14 -19.59 8.39
C GLU A 262 1.80 -18.89 7.06
N ASP A 263 2.29 -17.67 6.86
CA ASP A 263 2.15 -16.91 5.61
C ASP A 263 2.77 -17.60 4.36
N HIS A 264 3.63 -18.60 4.55
CA HIS A 264 4.22 -19.39 3.47
C HIS A 264 3.34 -20.56 3.00
N TYR A 265 2.14 -20.75 3.56
CA TYR A 265 1.28 -21.90 3.27
C TYR A 265 -0.10 -21.51 2.76
N TYR A 266 -0.61 -22.26 1.79
CA TYR A 266 -1.98 -22.13 1.30
C TYR A 266 -2.56 -23.48 0.90
N TYR A 267 -3.88 -23.51 0.73
CA TYR A 267 -4.64 -24.62 0.19
C TYR A 267 -5.15 -24.30 -1.22
N VAL A 268 -5.22 -25.30 -2.08
CA VAL A 268 -5.92 -25.24 -3.37
C VAL A 268 -7.06 -26.24 -3.35
N VAL A 269 -8.27 -25.77 -3.62
CA VAL A 269 -9.44 -26.61 -3.84
C VAL A 269 -9.52 -26.91 -5.33
N TRP A 270 -9.28 -28.17 -5.69
CA TRP A 270 -9.33 -28.65 -7.06
C TRP A 270 -10.67 -29.33 -7.34
N LEU A 271 -11.27 -28.98 -8.48
CA LEU A 271 -12.51 -29.55 -8.95
C LEU A 271 -12.27 -30.28 -10.28
N GLN A 272 -12.91 -31.42 -10.48
CA GLN A 272 -12.94 -32.13 -11.75
C GLN A 272 -14.36 -32.64 -12.01
N VAL A 273 -14.96 -32.25 -13.15
CA VAL A 273 -16.20 -32.88 -13.64
C VAL A 273 -15.88 -34.29 -14.16
N ASP A 274 -16.80 -35.25 -14.00
CA ASP A 274 -16.59 -36.64 -14.44
C ASP A 274 -16.10 -36.73 -15.90
N GLY A 275 -14.95 -37.36 -16.10
CA GLY A 275 -14.28 -37.50 -17.41
C GLY A 275 -13.64 -36.21 -17.97
N GLY A 276 -13.82 -35.05 -17.34
CA GLY A 276 -13.30 -33.76 -17.80
C GLY A 276 -11.91 -33.40 -17.25
N THR A 277 -11.43 -32.21 -17.64
CA THR A 277 -10.16 -31.63 -17.15
C THR A 277 -10.26 -31.06 -15.74
N ARG A 278 -9.18 -31.18 -14.98
CA ARG A 278 -9.01 -30.60 -13.64
C ARG A 278 -8.95 -29.07 -13.70
N VAL A 279 -9.64 -28.39 -12.79
CA VAL A 279 -9.62 -26.93 -12.64
C VAL A 279 -9.38 -26.53 -11.18
N ASN A 280 -8.55 -25.50 -10.97
CA ASN A 280 -8.41 -24.86 -9.66
C ASN A 280 -9.66 -24.00 -9.42
N ALA A 281 -10.45 -24.35 -8.41
CA ALA A 281 -11.68 -23.63 -8.07
C ALA A 281 -11.39 -22.45 -7.13
N THR A 282 -10.54 -22.63 -6.12
CA THR A 282 -10.21 -21.58 -5.15
C THR A 282 -8.86 -21.85 -4.48
N GLN A 283 -8.08 -20.78 -4.26
CA GLN A 283 -6.88 -20.79 -3.41
C GLN A 283 -7.19 -20.06 -2.09
N ILE A 284 -6.86 -20.67 -0.95
CA ILE A 284 -7.12 -20.12 0.39
C ILE A 284 -5.83 -20.12 1.22
N GLN A 285 -5.44 -18.95 1.74
CA GLN A 285 -4.28 -18.81 2.64
C GLN A 285 -4.48 -19.61 3.94
N HIS A 286 -3.41 -20.19 4.47
CA HIS A 286 -3.45 -20.85 5.77
C HIS A 286 -3.71 -19.86 6.92
N ASP A 287 -4.22 -20.39 8.05
CA ASP A 287 -4.47 -19.66 9.30
C ASP A 287 -4.14 -20.60 10.48
N VAL A 288 -3.27 -20.15 11.38
CA VAL A 288 -2.87 -20.95 12.55
C VAL A 288 -4.02 -21.20 13.51
N HIS A 289 -4.96 -20.26 13.63
CA HIS A 289 -6.09 -20.32 14.57
C HIS A 289 -7.27 -21.16 14.06
N SER A 290 -7.35 -21.41 12.75
CA SER A 290 -8.41 -22.20 12.13
C SER A 290 -8.04 -23.69 12.03
N ASN A 291 -8.83 -24.55 12.69
CA ASN A 291 -8.71 -26.02 12.60
C ASN A 291 -9.56 -26.63 11.46
N ARG A 292 -10.54 -25.88 10.94
CA ARG A 292 -11.40 -26.20 9.80
C ARG A 292 -11.37 -25.03 8.83
N PHE A 293 -11.26 -25.32 7.54
CA PHE A 293 -11.25 -24.37 6.43
C PHE A 293 -12.42 -24.67 5.50
N GLU A 294 -12.98 -23.66 4.85
CA GLU A 294 -14.17 -23.79 4.00
C GLU A 294 -14.03 -22.94 2.72
N SER A 295 -14.59 -23.43 1.61
CA SER A 295 -14.59 -22.77 0.31
C SER A 295 -15.94 -22.90 -0.38
N TYR A 296 -16.35 -21.84 -1.10
CA TYR A 296 -17.62 -21.80 -1.82
C TYR A 296 -17.36 -21.89 -3.32
N ILE A 297 -17.76 -23.01 -3.94
CA ILE A 297 -17.65 -23.20 -5.39
C ILE A 297 -19.00 -22.86 -6.00
N THR A 298 -19.01 -22.02 -7.04
CA THR A 298 -20.24 -21.51 -7.68
C THR A 298 -20.12 -21.50 -9.21
N GLY A 299 -21.25 -21.49 -9.92
CA GLY A 299 -21.28 -21.58 -11.38
C GLY A 299 -21.09 -23.00 -11.91
N LEU A 300 -21.38 -24.01 -11.09
CA LEU A 300 -21.40 -25.41 -11.49
C LEU A 300 -22.54 -25.68 -12.48
N VAL A 301 -22.36 -26.70 -13.32
CA VAL A 301 -23.44 -27.28 -14.13
C VAL A 301 -24.33 -28.11 -13.20
N TYR A 302 -25.63 -28.06 -13.42
CA TYR A 302 -26.66 -28.78 -12.67
C TYR A 302 -26.73 -30.26 -13.05
N ASN A 303 -27.32 -31.10 -12.19
CA ASN A 303 -27.46 -32.55 -12.36
C ASN A 303 -26.15 -33.29 -12.73
N THR A 304 -24.99 -32.74 -12.34
CA THR A 304 -23.67 -33.13 -12.84
C THR A 304 -22.79 -33.67 -11.72
N HIS A 305 -22.02 -34.74 -12.01
CA HIS A 305 -21.07 -35.32 -11.06
C HIS A 305 -19.70 -34.63 -11.09
N TYR A 306 -19.15 -34.43 -9.91
CA TYR A 306 -17.86 -33.81 -9.68
C TYR A 306 -17.05 -34.56 -8.63
N SER A 307 -15.75 -34.69 -8.83
CA SER A 307 -14.77 -34.90 -7.76
C SER A 307 -14.21 -33.56 -7.29
N VAL A 308 -13.99 -33.43 -5.98
CA VAL A 308 -13.24 -32.32 -5.37
C VAL A 308 -12.24 -32.85 -4.33
N TRP A 309 -11.02 -32.31 -4.36
CA TRP A 309 -10.00 -32.56 -3.35
C TRP A 309 -9.26 -31.27 -3.00
N VAL A 310 -8.51 -31.30 -1.91
CA VAL A 310 -7.73 -30.16 -1.43
C VAL A 310 -6.25 -30.53 -1.40
N GLU A 311 -5.41 -29.68 -1.97
CA GLU A 311 -3.95 -29.78 -1.90
C GLU A 311 -3.40 -28.69 -0.97
N ALA A 312 -2.50 -29.06 -0.07
CA ALA A 312 -1.75 -28.09 0.73
C ALA A 312 -0.42 -27.77 0.03
N TYR A 313 -0.10 -26.49 -0.10
CA TYR A 313 1.11 -25.98 -0.76
C TYR A 313 1.96 -25.18 0.23
N ARG A 314 3.26 -25.14 -0.05
CA ARG A 314 4.19 -24.13 0.48
C ARG A 314 4.65 -23.21 -0.65
N GLN A 315 4.93 -21.94 -0.32
CA GLN A 315 5.44 -20.94 -1.25
C GLN A 315 6.52 -20.09 -0.60
N GLN A 316 7.56 -19.80 -1.38
CA GLN A 316 8.57 -18.80 -1.06
C GLN A 316 8.90 -18.01 -2.34
N ASP A 317 8.80 -16.68 -2.28
CA ASP A 317 8.82 -15.78 -3.44
C ASP A 317 7.88 -16.25 -4.58
N LYS A 318 8.45 -16.75 -5.68
CA LYS A 318 7.71 -17.26 -6.86
C LYS A 318 7.63 -18.79 -6.90
N ASN A 319 8.45 -19.47 -6.09
CA ASN A 319 8.56 -20.92 -6.09
C ASN A 319 7.51 -21.48 -5.14
N HIS A 320 6.78 -22.49 -5.61
CA HIS A 320 5.75 -23.17 -4.84
C HIS A 320 5.95 -24.68 -4.98
N GLU A 321 5.65 -25.41 -3.93
CA GLU A 321 5.81 -26.86 -3.87
C GLU A 321 4.57 -27.48 -3.23
N GLY A 322 3.99 -28.46 -3.92
CA GLY A 322 2.83 -29.21 -3.45
C GLY A 322 3.24 -30.19 -2.35
N GLY A 323 2.49 -30.18 -1.26
CA GLY A 323 2.47 -31.25 -0.27
C GLY A 323 1.56 -32.39 -0.71
N THR A 324 0.95 -33.06 0.26
CA THR A 324 -0.07 -34.08 -0.01
C THR A 324 -1.42 -33.45 -0.37
N HIS A 325 -2.22 -34.18 -1.16
CA HIS A 325 -3.66 -33.92 -1.29
C HIS A 325 -4.49 -34.71 -0.26
N THR A 326 -5.75 -34.29 -0.07
CA THR A 326 -6.80 -35.12 0.54
C THR A 326 -7.28 -36.19 -0.45
N ASP A 327 -7.99 -37.20 0.04
CA ASP A 327 -8.84 -38.06 -0.78
C ASP A 327 -9.89 -37.25 -1.58
N ASP A 328 -10.19 -37.70 -2.80
CA ASP A 328 -11.29 -37.23 -3.66
C ASP A 328 -12.67 -37.40 -3.00
N ALA A 329 -13.39 -36.31 -2.74
CA ALA A 329 -14.81 -36.33 -2.40
C ALA A 329 -15.67 -36.20 -3.68
N ILE A 330 -16.50 -37.19 -3.95
CA ILE A 330 -17.40 -37.19 -5.12
C ILE A 330 -18.78 -36.69 -4.68
N PHE A 331 -19.36 -35.76 -5.42
CA PHE A 331 -20.71 -35.24 -5.22
C PHE A 331 -21.47 -35.11 -6.55
N LYS A 332 -22.75 -34.75 -6.46
CA LYS A 332 -23.59 -34.38 -7.61
C LYS A 332 -24.25 -33.04 -7.32
N THR A 333 -24.37 -32.16 -8.31
CA THR A 333 -25.21 -30.97 -8.20
C THR A 333 -26.68 -31.31 -8.42
N ASP A 334 -27.59 -30.57 -7.78
CA ASP A 334 -29.04 -30.78 -7.93
C ASP A 334 -29.55 -30.41 -9.33
N CYS A 335 -30.79 -30.80 -9.61
CA CYS A 335 -31.54 -30.35 -10.80
C CYS A 335 -32.05 -28.90 -10.62
N ILE A 336 -32.45 -28.24 -11.71
CA ILE A 336 -32.96 -26.86 -11.64
C ILE A 336 -34.36 -26.85 -11.01
N ALA A 337 -34.49 -26.22 -9.84
CA ALA A 337 -35.80 -26.01 -9.22
C ALA A 337 -36.68 -25.05 -10.05
N PRO A 338 -37.97 -25.35 -10.28
CA PRO A 338 -38.91 -24.44 -10.94
C PRO A 338 -39.12 -23.15 -10.12
N SER A 339 -39.42 -22.05 -10.82
CA SER A 339 -39.41 -20.71 -10.21
C SER A 339 -40.49 -20.50 -9.13
N ARG A 340 -40.08 -19.85 -8.03
CA ARG A 340 -40.87 -19.39 -6.88
C ARG A 340 -42.32 -18.95 -7.23
N PRO A 341 -43.36 -19.51 -6.57
CA PRO A 341 -44.77 -19.16 -6.79
C PRO A 341 -45.14 -17.82 -6.13
N VAL A 342 -46.33 -17.28 -6.44
CA VAL A 342 -46.79 -15.96 -6.00
C VAL A 342 -48.26 -16.03 -5.55
N ILE A 343 -48.50 -15.94 -4.24
CA ILE A 343 -49.85 -15.98 -3.66
C ILE A 343 -50.60 -14.66 -3.88
N ARG A 344 -51.90 -14.72 -4.18
CA ARG A 344 -52.81 -13.56 -4.18
C ARG A 344 -54.23 -13.91 -3.70
N ASN A 345 -54.68 -13.13 -2.71
CA ASN A 345 -56.04 -12.95 -2.19
C ASN A 345 -56.58 -13.99 -1.18
N VAL A 346 -57.21 -13.45 -0.14
CA VAL A 346 -58.10 -14.12 0.82
C VAL A 346 -59.55 -13.76 0.46
N ALA A 347 -60.50 -14.68 0.66
CA ALA A 347 -61.92 -14.42 0.43
C ALA A 347 -62.76 -15.03 1.57
N THR A 348 -63.83 -14.33 1.99
CA THR A 348 -64.64 -14.71 3.15
C THR A 348 -66.13 -14.75 2.80
N SER A 349 -66.68 -15.95 2.60
CA SER A 349 -68.13 -16.17 2.51
C SER A 349 -68.53 -17.62 2.73
N SER A 350 -69.51 -17.86 3.58
CA SER A 350 -70.36 -19.07 3.57
C SER A 350 -71.78 -18.69 3.98
N PRO A 351 -72.85 -19.17 3.31
CA PRO A 351 -74.23 -18.85 3.69
C PRO A 351 -74.68 -19.50 5.00
N ASP A 352 -74.06 -20.61 5.40
CA ASP A 352 -74.66 -21.59 6.33
C ASP A 352 -74.33 -21.36 7.82
N GLY A 353 -73.89 -20.15 8.19
CA GLY A 353 -73.67 -19.74 9.58
C GLY A 353 -72.47 -20.38 10.32
N ALA A 354 -71.81 -21.39 9.74
CA ALA A 354 -70.59 -21.97 10.28
C ALA A 354 -69.35 -21.16 9.82
N ALA A 355 -68.58 -20.63 10.78
CA ALA A 355 -67.37 -19.87 10.50
C ALA A 355 -66.22 -20.76 10.03
N ARG A 356 -66.11 -20.95 8.71
CA ARG A 356 -64.91 -21.46 8.03
C ARG A 356 -64.19 -20.29 7.35
N ALA A 357 -62.87 -20.30 7.36
CA ALA A 357 -62.04 -19.34 6.63
C ALA A 357 -61.28 -20.09 5.53
N SER A 358 -61.00 -19.43 4.41
CA SER A 358 -60.23 -20.04 3.33
C SER A 358 -59.36 -19.04 2.59
N PHE A 359 -58.30 -19.54 1.97
CA PHE A 359 -57.35 -18.74 1.19
C PHE A 359 -57.06 -19.43 -0.14
N THR A 360 -56.78 -18.63 -1.18
CA THR A 360 -56.46 -19.16 -2.51
C THR A 360 -54.97 -19.00 -2.79
N VAL A 361 -54.28 -20.13 -2.86
CA VAL A 361 -52.87 -20.21 -3.26
C VAL A 361 -52.82 -20.19 -4.79
N LYS A 362 -51.86 -19.45 -5.36
CA LYS A 362 -51.62 -19.40 -6.82
C LYS A 362 -50.15 -19.58 -7.13
N TRP A 363 -49.86 -20.13 -8.30
CA TRP A 363 -48.52 -20.35 -8.83
C TRP A 363 -48.49 -20.14 -10.34
N LYS A 364 -47.31 -20.05 -10.94
CA LYS A 364 -47.15 -20.06 -12.41
C LYS A 364 -47.38 -21.47 -12.94
N GLU A 365 -47.77 -21.61 -14.20
CA GLU A 365 -47.82 -22.92 -14.85
C GLU A 365 -46.43 -23.58 -14.80
N ILE A 366 -46.35 -24.84 -14.37
CA ILE A 366 -45.08 -25.55 -14.15
C ILE A 366 -45.05 -26.75 -15.10
N ASN A 367 -44.30 -26.63 -16.19
CA ASN A 367 -44.32 -27.61 -17.29
C ASN A 367 -43.12 -28.57 -17.25
N GLU A 368 -41.96 -28.13 -16.74
CA GLU A 368 -40.72 -28.91 -16.71
C GLU A 368 -39.91 -28.62 -15.42
N THR A 369 -39.11 -29.60 -14.99
CA THR A 369 -38.12 -29.47 -13.89
C THR A 369 -36.67 -29.33 -14.39
N GLY A 370 -36.48 -29.06 -15.68
CA GLY A 370 -35.17 -29.06 -16.32
C GLY A 370 -34.50 -30.44 -16.41
N CYS A 371 -35.18 -31.51 -16.01
CA CYS A 371 -34.78 -32.91 -16.16
C CYS A 371 -35.96 -33.80 -16.59
N ASP A 372 -37.12 -33.69 -15.94
CA ASP A 372 -38.30 -34.51 -16.23
C ASP A 372 -39.63 -33.73 -16.18
N GLU A 373 -40.68 -34.36 -16.75
CA GLU A 373 -42.08 -33.98 -16.59
C GLU A 373 -42.55 -34.09 -15.12
N ILE A 374 -43.57 -33.30 -14.77
CA ILE A 374 -44.17 -33.22 -13.43
C ILE A 374 -45.44 -34.08 -13.40
N VAL A 375 -45.63 -34.90 -12.35
CA VAL A 375 -46.81 -35.77 -12.18
C VAL A 375 -47.66 -35.47 -10.95
N ALA A 376 -47.17 -34.64 -10.02
CA ALA A 376 -48.00 -34.11 -8.93
C ALA A 376 -47.63 -32.67 -8.57
N ILE A 377 -48.63 -31.88 -8.19
CA ILE A 377 -48.47 -30.60 -7.50
C ILE A 377 -49.27 -30.69 -6.20
N ARG A 378 -48.72 -30.16 -5.12
CA ARG A 378 -49.31 -30.11 -3.77
C ARG A 378 -49.24 -28.70 -3.21
N VAL A 379 -50.24 -28.33 -2.41
CA VAL A 379 -50.18 -27.14 -1.57
C VAL A 379 -50.05 -27.60 -0.12
N GLY A 380 -48.91 -27.27 0.51
CA GLY A 380 -48.68 -27.51 1.93
C GLY A 380 -49.07 -26.28 2.77
N TYR A 381 -49.62 -26.49 3.95
CA TYR A 381 -49.92 -25.44 4.92
C TYR A 381 -49.76 -25.90 6.38
N ASN A 382 -49.41 -24.96 7.26
CA ASN A 382 -49.27 -25.19 8.70
C ASN A 382 -49.66 -23.93 9.51
N THR A 383 -49.99 -24.06 10.79
CA THR A 383 -50.31 -22.90 11.66
C THR A 383 -49.07 -22.44 12.43
N SER A 384 -48.81 -21.13 12.47
CA SER A 384 -47.66 -20.59 13.22
C SER A 384 -47.85 -20.64 14.74
N ALA A 385 -48.98 -21.14 15.23
CA ALA A 385 -49.36 -21.17 16.65
C ALA A 385 -49.12 -22.52 17.34
N SER A 386 -48.86 -23.60 16.58
CA SER A 386 -48.50 -24.92 17.11
C SER A 386 -47.70 -25.72 16.07
N PRO A 387 -46.37 -25.54 16.00
CA PRO A 387 -45.53 -26.14 14.95
C PRO A 387 -45.25 -27.64 15.15
N THR A 388 -45.92 -28.32 16.07
CA THR A 388 -45.69 -29.74 16.42
C THR A 388 -46.34 -30.74 15.47
N ASP A 389 -47.38 -30.33 14.74
CA ASP A 389 -48.30 -31.26 14.08
C ASP A 389 -47.95 -31.53 12.60
N GLY A 390 -46.90 -30.87 12.10
CA GLY A 390 -46.38 -31.04 10.74
C GLY A 390 -47.14 -30.25 9.66
N TRP A 391 -46.73 -30.44 8.41
CA TRP A 391 -47.35 -29.80 7.25
C TRP A 391 -48.56 -30.63 6.78
N LEU A 392 -49.72 -29.99 6.68
CA LEU A 392 -50.89 -30.53 6.00
C LEU A 392 -50.76 -30.28 4.50
N TYR A 393 -51.05 -31.28 3.66
CA TYR A 393 -50.94 -31.15 2.20
C TYR A 393 -52.28 -31.42 1.52
N THR A 394 -52.59 -30.63 0.50
CA THR A 394 -53.68 -30.87 -0.45
C THR A 394 -53.10 -31.12 -1.84
N ASP A 395 -53.39 -32.28 -2.43
CA ASP A 395 -53.04 -32.59 -3.82
C ASP A 395 -53.84 -31.70 -4.81
N VAL A 396 -53.23 -31.34 -5.93
CA VAL A 396 -53.86 -30.60 -7.03
C VAL A 396 -54.34 -31.58 -8.09
N GLU A 397 -55.64 -31.56 -8.42
CA GLU A 397 -56.26 -32.54 -9.34
C GLU A 397 -55.74 -32.50 -10.80
N ARG A 398 -55.13 -31.39 -11.23
CA ARG A 398 -54.65 -31.20 -12.62
C ARG A 398 -53.35 -30.41 -12.65
N LEU A 399 -52.40 -30.85 -13.46
CA LEU A 399 -51.05 -30.26 -13.52
C LEU A 399 -51.02 -28.85 -14.11
N ASN A 400 -51.94 -28.54 -15.04
CA ASN A 400 -52.13 -27.19 -15.59
C ASN A 400 -52.99 -26.26 -14.71
N GLN A 401 -53.44 -26.73 -13.54
CA GLN A 401 -54.11 -25.88 -12.58
C GLN A 401 -53.07 -25.01 -11.87
N THR A 402 -53.31 -23.69 -11.86
CA THR A 402 -52.39 -22.66 -11.34
C THR A 402 -52.91 -21.98 -10.06
N GLN A 403 -53.98 -22.54 -9.47
CA GLN A 403 -54.60 -22.04 -8.25
C GLN A 403 -55.35 -23.14 -7.48
N LEU A 404 -55.35 -23.07 -6.16
CA LEU A 404 -56.13 -23.95 -5.28
C LEU A 404 -56.65 -23.15 -4.07
N SER A 405 -57.91 -23.38 -3.69
CA SER A 405 -58.46 -22.85 -2.44
C SER A 405 -58.30 -23.88 -1.32
N VAL A 406 -57.79 -23.44 -0.18
CA VAL A 406 -57.58 -24.25 1.02
C VAL A 406 -58.56 -23.78 2.09
N ASP A 407 -59.44 -24.68 2.54
CA ASP A 407 -60.36 -24.44 3.65
C ASP A 407 -59.67 -24.74 4.99
N VAL A 408 -59.75 -23.81 5.94
CA VAL A 408 -59.15 -23.93 7.28
C VAL A 408 -60.13 -23.62 8.41
N LEU A 409 -59.85 -24.21 9.58
CA LEU A 409 -60.79 -24.28 10.70
C LEU A 409 -60.69 -23.10 11.69
N SER A 410 -59.69 -22.22 11.55
CA SER A 410 -59.47 -21.10 12.49
C SER A 410 -58.83 -19.88 11.82
N TYR A 411 -59.09 -18.71 12.40
CA TYR A 411 -58.40 -17.45 12.07
C TYR A 411 -57.01 -17.43 12.72
N GLY A 412 -56.01 -16.93 12.01
CA GLY A 412 -54.61 -16.97 12.45
C GLY A 412 -53.63 -16.72 11.29
N VAL A 413 -52.34 -16.92 11.56
CA VAL A 413 -51.29 -16.90 10.55
C VAL A 413 -50.91 -18.32 10.15
N TYR A 414 -50.89 -18.56 8.84
CA TYR A 414 -50.57 -19.82 8.22
C TYR A 414 -49.27 -19.68 7.41
N GLU A 415 -48.38 -20.65 7.58
CA GLU A 415 -47.27 -20.90 6.67
C GLU A 415 -47.78 -21.73 5.50
N VAL A 416 -47.41 -21.36 4.26
CA VAL A 416 -47.91 -21.98 3.03
C VAL A 416 -46.77 -22.23 2.05
N ILE A 417 -46.78 -23.40 1.40
CA ILE A 417 -45.82 -23.83 0.38
C ILE A 417 -46.55 -24.46 -0.81
N VAL A 418 -45.91 -24.44 -1.98
CA VAL A 418 -46.31 -25.25 -3.14
C VAL A 418 -45.17 -26.22 -3.47
N THR A 419 -45.50 -27.49 -3.70
CA THR A 419 -44.53 -28.56 -3.96
C THR A 419 -44.87 -29.26 -5.27
N ALA A 420 -43.96 -29.28 -6.23
CA ALA A 420 -44.09 -30.02 -7.49
C ALA A 420 -43.21 -31.27 -7.46
N THR A 421 -43.70 -32.40 -7.96
CA THR A 421 -43.03 -33.71 -7.90
C THR A 421 -42.95 -34.35 -9.28
N ASN A 422 -41.76 -34.82 -9.67
CA ASN A 422 -41.50 -35.48 -10.96
C ASN A 422 -41.77 -37.00 -10.93
N ASN A 423 -41.55 -37.66 -12.07
CA ASN A 423 -41.71 -39.10 -12.26
C ASN A 423 -40.86 -39.98 -11.32
N GLU A 424 -39.79 -39.45 -10.73
CA GLU A 424 -38.88 -40.17 -9.82
C GLU A 424 -39.21 -39.92 -8.33
N ASN A 425 -40.38 -39.33 -8.01
CA ASN A 425 -40.75 -38.82 -6.67
C ASN A 425 -39.83 -37.69 -6.12
N ILE A 426 -39.04 -37.03 -6.97
CA ILE A 426 -38.22 -35.88 -6.56
C ILE A 426 -39.14 -34.66 -6.44
N SER A 427 -39.26 -34.13 -5.22
CA SER A 427 -40.15 -33.02 -4.88
C SER A 427 -39.39 -31.69 -4.72
N SER A 428 -39.72 -30.67 -5.51
CA SER A 428 -39.26 -29.30 -5.34
C SER A 428 -40.32 -28.47 -4.63
N THR A 429 -39.96 -27.83 -3.51
CA THR A 429 -40.86 -27.01 -2.68
C THR A 429 -40.50 -25.53 -2.77
N SER A 430 -41.50 -24.66 -2.75
CA SER A 430 -41.32 -23.21 -2.70
C SER A 430 -40.75 -22.72 -1.37
N ASP A 431 -40.24 -21.49 -1.35
CA ASP A 431 -40.15 -20.75 -0.09
C ASP A 431 -41.50 -20.70 0.63
N VAL A 432 -41.45 -20.57 1.95
CA VAL A 432 -42.63 -20.40 2.80
C VAL A 432 -43.21 -19.00 2.62
N VAL A 433 -44.52 -18.93 2.34
CA VAL A 433 -45.28 -17.69 2.25
C VAL A 433 -46.27 -17.63 3.41
N LEU A 434 -46.35 -16.48 4.08
CA LEU A 434 -47.25 -16.27 5.22
C LEU A 434 -48.60 -15.73 4.76
N VAL A 435 -49.70 -16.34 5.23
CA VAL A 435 -51.08 -15.92 4.98
C VAL A 435 -51.76 -15.62 6.31
N SER A 436 -52.26 -14.40 6.50
CA SER A 436 -52.95 -13.97 7.74
C SER A 436 -54.46 -13.84 7.51
N LEU A 437 -55.25 -14.49 8.36
CA LEU A 437 -56.71 -14.49 8.31
C LEU A 437 -57.28 -13.77 9.53
N THR A 438 -58.01 -12.68 9.31
CA THR A 438 -58.57 -11.82 10.37
C THR A 438 -60.08 -11.63 10.22
N THR A 439 -60.77 -11.35 11.32
CA THR A 439 -62.22 -11.07 11.35
C THR A 439 -62.52 -9.58 11.21
N THR A 440 -63.25 -9.20 10.15
CA THR A 440 -63.81 -7.85 10.00
C THR A 440 -65.03 -7.64 10.91
N ALA A 441 -64.99 -6.61 11.75
CA ALA A 441 -66.14 -6.16 12.53
C ALA A 441 -67.01 -5.18 11.72
N THR A 442 -68.21 -5.60 11.34
CA THR A 442 -69.14 -4.79 10.53
C THR A 442 -69.87 -3.74 11.37
N SER A 443 -69.71 -2.46 11.06
CA SER A 443 -70.42 -1.37 11.72
C SER A 443 -71.79 -1.10 11.07
N THR A 444 -72.89 -1.51 11.71
CA THR A 444 -74.25 -1.15 11.30
C THR A 444 -74.71 0.16 11.94
N THR A 445 -75.00 1.16 11.11
CA THR A 445 -75.62 2.44 11.52
C THR A 445 -77.10 2.25 11.85
N THR A 446 -77.55 2.80 12.98
CA THR A 446 -78.99 2.98 13.28
C THR A 446 -79.22 4.33 13.96
N THR A 447 -80.33 5.01 13.65
CA THR A 447 -80.61 6.40 14.02
C THR A 447 -81.69 6.51 15.11
N THR A 448 -81.76 7.69 15.76
CA THR A 448 -82.97 8.37 16.29
C THR A 448 -83.20 8.43 17.82
N THR A 449 -83.60 9.63 18.28
CA THR A 449 -84.43 9.98 19.47
C THR A 449 -83.83 10.05 20.90
N THR A 450 -83.22 11.20 21.21
CA THR A 450 -83.62 12.22 22.23
C THR A 450 -84.02 11.89 23.69
N THR A 451 -83.61 12.80 24.60
CA THR A 451 -84.30 13.37 25.81
C THR A 451 -83.99 12.90 27.27
N THR A 452 -83.26 13.77 28.00
CA THR A 452 -83.49 14.30 29.39
C THR A 452 -83.26 13.52 30.73
N THR A 453 -82.37 14.12 31.55
CA THR A 453 -82.45 14.48 33.01
C THR A 453 -82.05 13.58 34.21
N THR A 454 -81.43 14.28 35.19
CA THR A 454 -81.43 14.13 36.67
C THR A 454 -80.56 13.10 37.44
N THR A 455 -79.49 13.63 38.07
CA THR A 455 -79.17 13.67 39.54
C THR A 455 -80.02 12.81 40.51
N THR A 456 -79.55 12.17 41.60
CA THR A 456 -78.60 12.57 42.69
C THR A 456 -77.92 11.38 43.44
N THR A 457 -76.96 11.68 44.35
CA THR A 457 -76.33 10.76 45.35
C THR A 457 -77.09 10.69 46.70
N PRO A 458 -76.79 9.73 47.63
CA PRO A 458 -75.94 10.05 48.81
C PRO A 458 -75.13 8.89 49.51
N THR A 459 -73.84 9.15 49.83
CA THR A 459 -73.10 9.14 51.15
C THR A 459 -73.67 8.50 52.46
N PRO A 460 -72.93 8.41 53.61
CA PRO A 460 -71.48 8.33 53.99
C PRO A 460 -71.25 7.31 55.21
N PRO A 461 -70.40 7.45 56.29
CA PRO A 461 -69.22 8.32 56.61
C PRO A 461 -67.99 7.73 57.38
N ARG A 462 -66.98 8.63 57.60
CA ARG A 462 -66.06 8.77 58.77
C ARG A 462 -64.69 8.03 58.69
N ALA A 463 -63.49 8.60 58.95
CA ALA A 463 -62.91 9.95 59.21
C ALA A 463 -61.34 9.80 59.34
N SER A 464 -60.41 10.76 59.48
CA SER A 464 -60.20 12.24 59.29
C SER A 464 -58.64 12.47 59.32
N ASN A 465 -57.96 13.63 59.47
CA ASN A 465 -58.28 15.04 59.81
C ASN A 465 -57.19 16.05 59.32
N ASN A 466 -57.36 17.33 59.64
CA ASN A 466 -56.56 18.55 59.34
C ASN A 466 -55.60 18.97 60.52
N VAL A 467 -54.67 19.96 60.53
CA VAL A 467 -54.12 20.99 59.57
C VAL A 467 -52.74 21.57 60.08
N ALA A 468 -52.10 22.47 59.31
CA ALA A 468 -50.80 23.20 59.52
C ALA A 468 -50.89 24.41 60.55
N PRO A 469 -50.03 25.49 60.63
CA PRO A 469 -48.91 25.97 59.75
C PRO A 469 -47.67 26.76 60.33
N SER A 470 -46.68 27.04 59.45
CA SER A 470 -45.85 28.29 59.32
C SER A 470 -44.53 28.55 60.11
N THR A 471 -43.76 29.54 59.60
CA THR A 471 -42.38 30.02 59.93
C THR A 471 -41.21 29.17 59.39
N GLY A 472 -40.05 29.71 58.96
CA GLY A 472 -39.65 31.11 58.65
C GLY A 472 -38.12 31.32 58.70
N GLY A 473 -37.51 32.10 57.79
CA GLY A 473 -36.09 32.50 57.88
C GLY A 473 -35.35 32.74 56.54
N LEU A 474 -34.28 33.55 56.57
CA LEU A 474 -33.43 33.94 55.44
C LEU A 474 -31.94 33.81 55.84
N GLY A 475 -31.04 33.40 54.93
CA GLY A 475 -29.60 33.22 55.22
C GLY A 475 -28.73 33.19 53.96
N THR A 476 -27.45 33.57 54.08
CA THR A 476 -26.61 34.01 52.94
C THR A 476 -25.34 33.20 52.68
N GLY A 477 -25.04 32.97 51.39
CA GLY A 477 -23.68 32.99 50.83
C GLY A 477 -22.84 31.71 50.86
N GLY A 478 -21.85 31.65 49.96
CA GLY A 478 -20.76 30.66 49.98
C GLY A 478 -20.65 29.80 48.71
N ALA A 479 -19.85 30.23 47.73
CA ALA A 479 -19.62 29.49 46.48
C ALA A 479 -18.26 28.78 46.45
N VAL A 480 -18.21 27.49 46.80
CA VAL A 480 -17.13 26.55 46.45
C VAL A 480 -17.77 25.17 46.20
N GLY A 481 -17.57 24.56 45.03
CA GLY A 481 -18.11 23.21 44.77
C GLY A 481 -17.96 22.62 43.36
N VAL A 482 -17.88 23.45 42.32
CA VAL A 482 -17.92 22.95 40.91
C VAL A 482 -16.53 22.58 40.35
N ALA A 483 -15.45 23.16 40.88
CA ALA A 483 -14.10 22.99 40.31
C ALA A 483 -13.52 21.57 40.44
N PHE A 484 -13.82 20.84 41.53
CA PHE A 484 -13.15 19.56 41.81
C PHE A 484 -13.59 18.41 40.88
N ALA A 485 -14.86 18.35 40.49
CA ALA A 485 -15.38 17.29 39.62
C ALA A 485 -14.75 17.34 38.22
N VAL A 486 -14.61 18.55 37.65
CA VAL A 486 -14.04 18.75 36.31
C VAL A 486 -12.54 18.43 36.29
N ILE A 487 -11.79 18.83 37.34
CA ILE A 487 -10.35 18.57 37.44
C ILE A 487 -10.06 17.06 37.52
N VAL A 488 -10.86 16.27 38.24
CA VAL A 488 -10.66 14.81 38.32
C VAL A 488 -10.90 14.12 36.97
N VAL A 489 -11.90 14.54 36.21
CA VAL A 489 -12.15 13.99 34.86
C VAL A 489 -11.02 14.36 33.88
N ILE A 490 -10.57 15.62 33.89
CA ILE A 490 -9.44 16.06 33.05
C ILE A 490 -8.15 15.34 33.46
N ALA A 491 -7.87 15.18 34.75
CA ALA A 491 -6.72 14.41 35.24
C ALA A 491 -6.80 12.94 34.80
N GLY A 492 -7.98 12.32 34.86
CA GLY A 492 -8.20 10.96 34.35
C GLY A 492 -7.90 10.84 32.84
N VAL A 493 -8.40 11.78 32.03
CA VAL A 493 -8.12 11.83 30.59
C VAL A 493 -6.64 12.07 30.30
N VAL A 494 -5.98 12.98 31.03
CA VAL A 494 -4.54 13.25 30.90
C VAL A 494 -3.69 12.05 31.34
N VAL A 495 -4.10 11.29 32.36
CA VAL A 495 -3.43 10.04 32.76
C VAL A 495 -3.66 8.93 31.73
N VAL A 496 -4.85 8.79 31.14
CA VAL A 496 -5.11 7.83 30.05
C VAL A 496 -4.30 8.19 28.81
N ILE A 497 -4.30 9.45 28.38
CA ILE A 497 -3.45 9.95 27.29
C ILE A 497 -1.97 9.75 27.63
N GLY A 498 -1.54 10.03 28.86
CA GLY A 498 -0.18 9.81 29.35
C GLY A 498 0.23 8.33 29.29
N VAL A 499 -0.64 7.40 29.71
CA VAL A 499 -0.40 5.95 29.62
C VAL A 499 -0.40 5.48 28.16
N VAL A 500 -1.25 6.03 27.30
CA VAL A 500 -1.24 5.75 25.85
C VAL A 500 0.04 6.29 25.19
N LEU A 501 0.50 7.49 25.56
CA LEU A 501 1.75 8.09 25.06
C LEU A 501 3.00 7.42 25.63
N LEU A 502 2.97 6.89 26.86
CA LEU A 502 4.05 6.09 27.44
C LEU A 502 4.08 4.65 26.89
N ARG A 503 2.91 4.06 26.56
CA ARG A 503 2.83 2.81 25.81
C ARG A 503 3.25 2.99 24.35
N ARG A 504 2.96 4.15 23.72
CA ARG A 504 3.56 4.54 22.44
C ARG A 504 5.07 4.68 22.58
N ARG A 505 5.59 5.49 23.51
CA ARG A 505 7.04 5.64 23.73
C ARG A 505 7.78 4.35 24.05
N ARG A 506 7.17 3.36 24.70
CA ARG A 506 7.77 2.02 24.83
C ARG A 506 7.79 1.26 23.51
N ARG A 507 6.72 1.29 22.71
CA ARG A 507 6.73 0.76 21.34
C ARG A 507 7.73 1.49 20.44
N ASP A 508 7.83 2.81 20.52
CA ASP A 508 8.80 3.61 19.76
C ASP A 508 10.25 3.22 20.16
N HIS A 509 10.51 2.98 21.46
CA HIS A 509 11.82 2.56 21.95
C HIS A 509 12.19 1.10 21.60
N ASP A 510 11.19 0.24 21.34
CA ASP A 510 11.38 -1.10 20.78
C ASP A 510 11.39 -1.10 19.23
N GLN A 511 11.01 0.00 18.57
CA GLN A 511 11.10 0.18 17.11
C GLN A 511 12.33 0.99 16.66
N GLN A 512 13.00 1.68 17.58
CA GLN A 512 14.23 2.44 17.33
C GLN A 512 15.51 1.59 17.43
N SER A 513 15.40 0.26 17.47
CA SER A 513 16.50 -0.70 17.31
C SER A 513 16.60 -1.32 15.91
N VAL A 514 15.58 -1.11 15.05
CA VAL A 514 15.45 -1.74 13.72
C VAL A 514 15.66 -0.75 12.57
N THR A 515 15.70 0.56 12.85
CA THR A 515 15.84 1.61 11.81
C THR A 515 17.26 2.15 11.58
N ASP A 516 18.24 1.84 12.45
CA ASP A 516 19.61 2.37 12.33
C ASP A 516 20.58 1.46 11.53
N ASN A 517 20.14 0.26 11.10
CA ASN A 517 20.99 -0.73 10.43
C ASN A 517 20.87 -0.81 8.89
N ILE A 518 20.26 0.18 8.23
CA ILE A 518 20.31 0.32 6.74
C ILE A 518 20.94 1.67 6.37
N ALA A 519 22.04 2.03 7.05
CA ALA A 519 22.67 3.35 6.89
C ALA A 519 24.19 3.42 7.14
N LEU A 520 24.99 2.36 6.88
CA LEU A 520 26.43 2.46 6.60
C LEU A 520 27.03 1.12 6.15
N GLY A 521 27.42 0.98 4.88
CA GLY A 521 27.95 -0.29 4.38
C GLY A 521 28.31 -0.32 2.89
N PHE A 522 29.22 0.57 2.45
CA PHE A 522 30.26 0.32 1.42
C PHE A 522 30.85 1.65 0.91
N THR A 523 32.03 2.03 1.42
CA THR A 523 32.99 2.81 0.64
C THR A 523 34.40 2.28 0.92
N LYS A 524 35.21 2.23 -0.15
CA LYS A 524 36.63 1.80 -0.21
C LYS A 524 36.92 0.30 0.03
N THR A 525 37.43 -0.31 -1.04
CA THR A 525 38.73 -1.01 -0.97
C THR A 525 39.49 -0.72 -2.27
N ASP A 526 40.81 -0.78 -2.17
CA ASP A 526 41.81 0.02 -2.87
C ASP A 526 42.13 -0.34 -4.35
N LYS A 527 43.10 0.40 -4.91
CA LYS A 527 43.64 0.23 -6.27
C LYS A 527 44.72 -0.85 -6.34
N ALA A 528 44.68 -1.66 -7.39
CA ALA A 528 45.82 -2.27 -8.08
C ALA A 528 45.34 -2.77 -9.46
N ASP A 529 46.05 -2.62 -10.59
CA ASP A 529 47.25 -1.81 -10.88
C ASP A 529 47.35 -1.60 -12.43
N ALA A 530 48.41 -0.93 -12.88
CA ALA A 530 49.02 -0.92 -14.22
C ALA A 530 48.87 0.32 -15.12
N LYS A 531 50.05 0.90 -15.42
CA LYS A 531 50.46 1.73 -16.57
C LYS A 531 50.04 3.21 -16.61
N GLU A 532 51.00 4.05 -16.18
CA GLU A 532 51.18 5.40 -16.73
C GLU A 532 51.47 5.34 -18.25
N GLU A 533 51.03 6.35 -18.99
CA GLU A 533 51.85 6.94 -20.06
C GLU A 533 51.72 8.46 -20.00
N LYS A 534 52.81 9.20 -20.26
CA LYS A 534 52.93 10.63 -19.92
C LYS A 534 52.82 11.54 -21.13
N VAL A 535 52.00 12.58 -21.00
CA VAL A 535 52.16 13.84 -21.74
C VAL A 535 52.21 15.00 -20.73
N VAL A 536 52.88 16.09 -21.09
CA VAL A 536 53.54 17.04 -20.19
C VAL A 536 52.96 18.45 -20.35
N PHE A 537 52.61 19.10 -19.22
CA PHE A 537 52.60 20.55 -18.91
C PHE A 537 52.00 21.56 -19.96
N ASN A 538 51.47 22.72 -19.59
CA ASN A 538 51.97 23.66 -18.58
C ASN A 538 50.89 24.66 -18.11
N ALA A 539 51.19 25.48 -17.08
CA ALA A 539 50.26 26.44 -16.47
C ALA A 539 50.37 27.87 -17.05
N GLY A 540 49.30 28.68 -16.92
CA GLY A 540 49.31 30.08 -17.37
C GLY A 540 48.12 30.96 -16.96
N LYS A 541 48.25 31.66 -15.81
CA LYS A 541 47.74 33.01 -15.49
C LYS A 541 46.31 33.47 -15.89
N ASN A 542 45.51 33.80 -14.86
CA ASN A 542 44.67 35.01 -14.84
C ASN A 542 45.57 36.28 -14.65
N PRO A 543 45.09 37.53 -14.81
CA PRO A 543 43.68 37.96 -14.98
C PRO A 543 43.41 38.89 -16.20
N GLU A 544 42.13 39.13 -16.50
CA GLU A 544 41.50 40.48 -16.42
C GLU A 544 39.97 40.39 -16.57
N MET A 545 39.27 41.53 -16.59
CA MET A 545 37.82 41.67 -16.40
C MET A 545 37.18 42.35 -17.62
N GLU A 546 36.22 41.68 -18.29
CA GLU A 546 35.16 42.33 -19.08
C GLU A 546 33.99 41.34 -19.33
N ASP A 547 32.90 41.84 -19.91
CA ASP A 547 31.57 41.21 -19.88
C ASP A 547 31.26 40.32 -21.12
N GLU A 548 30.03 39.79 -21.19
CA GLU A 548 29.42 39.11 -22.35
C GLU A 548 30.01 37.76 -22.83
N ASN A 549 29.63 36.64 -22.20
CA ASN A 549 28.99 35.55 -22.98
C ASN A 549 28.16 34.55 -22.13
N SER A 550 26.83 34.56 -22.29
CA SER A 550 25.92 33.60 -21.65
C SER A 550 25.54 32.44 -22.60
N THR A 551 26.54 31.72 -23.12
CA THR A 551 26.33 30.63 -24.08
C THR A 551 26.49 29.22 -23.48
N SER A 552 25.33 28.62 -23.23
CA SER A 552 25.07 27.17 -23.31
C SER A 552 25.86 26.19 -22.42
N ILE A 553 25.53 26.16 -21.13
CA ILE A 553 25.62 24.90 -20.35
C ILE A 553 24.64 23.83 -20.89
N TYR A 554 23.57 24.27 -21.58
CA TYR A 554 22.55 23.42 -22.20
C TYR A 554 23.12 22.50 -23.31
N ALA A 555 24.22 22.86 -23.97
CA ALA A 555 24.85 22.04 -25.01
C ALA A 555 25.23 20.63 -24.53
N ASN A 556 25.71 20.50 -23.29
CA ASN A 556 26.14 19.21 -22.75
C ASN A 556 24.96 18.26 -22.46
N ALA A 557 23.73 18.78 -22.34
CA ALA A 557 22.52 17.95 -22.31
C ALA A 557 22.15 17.44 -23.72
N GLN A 558 22.48 18.21 -24.77
CA GLN A 558 22.20 17.85 -26.16
C GLN A 558 23.17 16.80 -26.73
N GLU A 559 24.36 16.63 -26.16
CA GLU A 559 25.27 15.53 -26.56
C GLU A 559 24.83 14.17 -26.01
N VAL A 560 24.23 14.12 -24.82
CA VAL A 560 23.63 12.89 -24.28
C VAL A 560 22.36 12.50 -25.05
N ALA A 561 21.63 13.48 -25.59
CA ALA A 561 20.40 13.28 -26.38
C ALA A 561 20.62 12.73 -27.82
N LYS A 562 21.79 12.13 -28.12
CA LYS A 562 22.15 11.64 -29.47
C LYS A 562 22.35 10.12 -29.57
N GLN A 563 21.74 9.34 -28.66
CA GLN A 563 21.53 7.90 -28.87
C GLN A 563 20.09 7.64 -29.31
N GLU A 564 19.91 6.74 -30.28
CA GLU A 564 18.63 6.54 -30.95
C GLU A 564 17.61 5.79 -30.08
N GLN A 565 16.67 6.52 -29.50
CA GLN A 565 15.32 6.02 -29.27
C GLN A 565 14.34 6.86 -30.10
N HIS A 566 13.40 6.19 -30.78
CA HIS A 566 12.35 6.84 -31.56
C HIS A 566 11.10 6.98 -30.69
N GLY A 567 10.60 8.20 -30.55
CA GLY A 567 9.33 8.49 -29.86
C GLY A 567 8.15 7.72 -30.47
N ILE A 568 7.25 7.25 -29.60
CA ILE A 568 6.17 6.31 -29.92
C ILE A 568 5.01 7.07 -30.57
N THR A 569 4.53 6.63 -31.73
CA THR A 569 3.36 7.27 -32.37
C THR A 569 2.10 7.11 -31.51
N LEU A 570 1.18 8.07 -31.58
CA LEU A 570 -0.09 7.98 -30.84
C LEU A 570 -0.95 6.78 -31.26
N SER A 571 -0.79 6.29 -32.51
CA SER A 571 -1.42 5.04 -32.98
C SER A 571 -0.80 3.78 -32.37
N ASP A 572 0.53 3.74 -32.19
CA ASP A 572 1.23 2.57 -31.67
C ASP A 572 1.25 2.49 -30.14
N LEU A 573 0.96 3.61 -29.45
CA LEU A 573 1.02 3.74 -27.99
C LEU A 573 0.21 2.66 -27.25
N ALA A 574 -0.99 2.32 -27.74
CA ALA A 574 -1.83 1.27 -27.16
C ALA A 574 -1.20 -0.13 -27.29
N VAL A 575 -0.51 -0.40 -28.39
CA VAL A 575 0.24 -1.65 -28.61
C VAL A 575 1.46 -1.68 -27.70
N TYR A 576 2.26 -0.60 -27.70
CA TYR A 576 3.45 -0.46 -26.86
C TYR A 576 3.16 -0.70 -25.38
N VAL A 577 2.13 -0.04 -24.82
CA VAL A 577 1.74 -0.19 -23.41
C VAL A 577 1.26 -1.62 -23.12
N LYS A 578 0.51 -2.25 -24.03
CA LYS A 578 0.05 -3.64 -23.89
C LYS A 578 1.23 -4.63 -23.88
N GLU A 579 2.22 -4.44 -24.73
CA GLU A 579 3.43 -5.27 -24.77
C GLU A 579 4.31 -5.08 -23.54
N LYS A 580 4.57 -3.82 -23.13
CA LYS A 580 5.36 -3.47 -21.95
C LYS A 580 4.71 -3.93 -20.64
N ARG A 581 3.37 -4.01 -20.56
CA ARG A 581 2.66 -4.69 -19.47
C ARG A 581 2.87 -6.22 -19.52
N ARG A 582 2.78 -6.84 -20.70
CA ARG A 582 2.95 -8.30 -20.87
C ARG A 582 4.35 -8.80 -20.49
N ASN A 583 5.41 -8.09 -20.86
CA ASN A 583 6.80 -8.52 -20.65
C ASN A 583 7.50 -7.86 -19.45
N LYS A 584 6.77 -7.11 -18.60
CA LYS A 584 7.31 -6.28 -17.49
C LYS A 584 8.32 -5.21 -17.95
N GLY A 585 8.38 -4.87 -19.24
CA GLY A 585 9.42 -3.99 -19.80
C GLY A 585 9.48 -2.59 -19.19
N PHE A 586 8.38 -2.07 -18.64
CA PHE A 586 8.38 -0.83 -17.86
C PHE A 586 9.27 -0.89 -16.62
N GLU A 587 9.45 -2.07 -16.00
CA GLU A 587 10.37 -2.22 -14.86
C GLU A 587 11.81 -1.97 -15.25
N ASN A 588 12.21 -2.28 -16.48
CA ASN A 588 13.58 -2.09 -16.95
C ASN A 588 13.77 -0.66 -17.44
N GLU A 589 12.86 -0.18 -18.29
CA GLU A 589 12.80 1.19 -18.79
C GLU A 589 12.87 2.25 -17.67
N PHE A 590 12.20 2.00 -16.53
CA PHE A 590 12.26 2.90 -15.37
C PHE A 590 13.55 2.78 -14.53
N LYS A 591 14.24 1.63 -14.55
CA LYS A 591 15.56 1.42 -13.89
C LYS A 591 16.69 2.05 -14.70
N ASP A 592 16.58 2.01 -16.03
CA ASP A 592 17.60 2.53 -16.95
C ASP A 592 17.68 4.06 -16.91
N ILE A 593 16.58 4.76 -16.57
CA ILE A 593 16.57 6.21 -16.35
C ILE A 593 17.29 6.54 -15.02
N PRO A 594 18.35 7.37 -15.01
CA PRO A 594 19.13 7.67 -13.82
C PRO A 594 18.30 8.15 -12.62
N PHE A 595 18.69 7.74 -11.41
CA PHE A 595 18.01 8.06 -10.15
C PHE A 595 19.01 8.63 -9.11
N GLY A 596 18.53 9.35 -8.11
CA GLY A 596 19.36 9.97 -7.08
C GLY A 596 19.95 11.33 -7.47
N ILE A 597 21.15 11.64 -6.97
CA ILE A 597 21.81 12.94 -7.15
C ILE A 597 22.69 12.90 -8.41
N GLN A 598 22.25 13.58 -9.47
CA GLN A 598 22.94 13.66 -10.77
C GLN A 598 23.76 14.95 -10.94
N ALA A 599 23.52 15.97 -10.11
CA ALA A 599 24.26 17.24 -10.11
C ALA A 599 24.48 17.78 -8.68
N LYS A 600 25.27 18.86 -8.55
CA LYS A 600 25.62 19.48 -7.24
C LYS A 600 24.38 20.06 -6.53
N CYS A 601 24.41 20.05 -5.19
CA CYS A 601 23.34 20.57 -4.31
C CYS A 601 23.93 21.37 -3.12
N GLU A 602 25.06 22.05 -3.32
CA GLU A 602 25.83 22.65 -2.23
C GLU A 602 25.08 23.81 -1.55
N ALA A 603 24.26 24.57 -2.29
CA ALA A 603 23.38 25.58 -1.71
C ALA A 603 22.36 24.97 -0.75
N ALA A 604 21.85 23.78 -1.07
CA ALA A 604 20.86 23.06 -0.26
C ALA A 604 21.46 22.35 0.97
N LYS A 605 22.76 22.03 0.92
CA LYS A 605 23.51 21.36 2.00
C LYS A 605 24.02 22.31 3.09
N LYS A 606 24.08 23.63 2.83
CA LYS A 606 24.55 24.64 3.80
C LYS A 606 23.78 24.50 5.14
N PRO A 607 24.46 24.60 6.31
CA PRO A 607 23.82 24.38 7.63
C PRO A 607 22.51 25.15 7.85
N GLU A 608 22.49 26.42 7.48
CA GLU A 608 21.33 27.33 7.54
C GLU A 608 20.15 26.84 6.68
N ASN A 609 20.44 26.27 5.51
CA ASN A 609 19.45 25.82 4.54
C ASN A 609 18.90 24.42 4.82
N LYS A 610 19.60 23.59 5.61
CA LYS A 610 19.10 22.25 6.01
C LYS A 610 17.71 22.30 6.64
N SER A 611 17.45 23.31 7.48
CA SER A 611 16.15 23.49 8.14
C SER A 611 15.02 24.01 7.23
N ARG A 612 15.37 24.47 6.01
CA ARG A 612 14.44 24.92 4.97
C ARG A 612 13.96 23.76 4.07
N ASN A 613 14.59 22.60 4.15
CA ASN A 613 14.22 21.39 3.39
C ASN A 613 13.22 20.52 4.16
N ARG A 614 12.10 20.16 3.54
CA ARG A 614 11.09 19.24 4.11
C ARG A 614 11.60 17.79 4.18
N TYR A 615 12.52 17.41 3.29
CA TYR A 615 13.15 16.09 3.24
C TYR A 615 14.65 16.22 2.99
N VAL A 616 15.48 15.59 3.84
CA VAL A 616 16.96 15.68 3.76
C VAL A 616 17.55 15.04 2.50
N ASN A 617 16.80 14.14 1.86
CA ASN A 617 17.19 13.41 0.66
C ASN A 617 16.55 13.95 -0.64
N ILE A 618 15.80 15.07 -0.59
CA ILE A 618 15.21 15.72 -1.77
C ILE A 618 15.68 17.18 -1.79
N LEU A 619 16.75 17.43 -2.55
CA LEU A 619 17.44 18.72 -2.63
C LEU A 619 17.37 19.27 -4.06
N PRO A 620 17.27 20.59 -4.26
CA PRO A 620 17.40 21.19 -5.59
C PRO A 620 18.85 21.07 -6.09
N TYR A 621 19.04 20.92 -7.40
CA TYR A 621 20.36 21.07 -8.01
C TYR A 621 20.75 22.55 -8.12
N ASP A 622 22.03 22.87 -7.89
CA ASP A 622 22.52 24.26 -7.82
C ASP A 622 22.39 25.02 -9.16
N HIS A 623 22.42 24.32 -10.29
CA HIS A 623 22.44 24.91 -11.63
C HIS A 623 21.05 25.32 -12.15
N SER A 624 19.98 24.80 -11.54
CA SER A 624 18.58 24.97 -11.96
C SER A 624 17.68 25.47 -10.83
N ARG A 625 18.22 25.63 -9.61
CA ARG A 625 17.44 26.10 -8.45
C ARG A 625 16.87 27.49 -8.70
N VAL A 626 15.72 27.79 -8.09
CA VAL A 626 15.28 29.18 -7.98
C VAL A 626 16.17 29.87 -6.94
N VAL A 627 16.69 31.05 -7.28
CA VAL A 627 17.52 31.89 -6.41
C VAL A 627 16.69 33.08 -5.98
N LEU A 628 16.49 33.29 -4.68
CA LEU A 628 15.65 34.38 -4.18
C LEU A 628 16.43 35.68 -3.98
N SER A 629 15.74 36.82 -4.12
CA SER A 629 16.21 38.10 -3.63
C SER A 629 16.40 38.07 -2.11
N THR A 630 17.62 38.38 -1.67
CA THR A 630 17.94 38.55 -0.25
C THR A 630 17.28 39.80 0.35
N GLU A 631 16.81 40.75 -0.47
CA GLU A 631 16.08 41.93 -0.01
C GLU A 631 14.68 41.58 0.52
N ASP A 632 13.99 40.62 -0.11
CA ASP A 632 12.64 40.21 0.28
C ASP A 632 12.63 39.19 1.44
N THR A 633 13.70 38.39 1.63
CA THR A 633 13.67 37.19 2.51
C THR A 633 14.91 36.91 3.36
N GLN A 634 15.94 37.78 3.33
CA GLN A 634 17.23 37.60 4.03
C GLN A 634 18.05 36.36 3.60
N SER A 635 17.60 35.59 2.61
CA SER A 635 18.25 34.37 2.13
C SER A 635 18.10 34.22 0.62
N ASP A 636 19.02 33.52 -0.04
CA ASP A 636 18.94 33.23 -1.47
C ASP A 636 18.24 31.89 -1.78
N TYR A 637 17.73 31.19 -0.76
CA TYR A 637 17.41 29.76 -0.84
C TYR A 637 15.95 29.39 -0.56
N ILE A 638 15.36 28.72 -1.56
CA ILE A 638 14.16 27.89 -1.47
C ILE A 638 14.40 26.53 -2.15
N ASN A 639 13.75 25.46 -1.68
CA ASN A 639 13.82 24.14 -2.31
C ASN A 639 12.87 24.07 -3.52
N ALA A 640 13.33 24.65 -4.63
CA ALA A 640 12.64 24.73 -5.90
C ALA A 640 13.63 24.69 -7.06
N ASN A 641 13.23 24.17 -8.22
CA ASN A 641 13.99 24.23 -9.47
C ASN A 641 13.10 24.74 -10.62
N HIS A 642 13.68 25.54 -11.51
CA HIS A 642 13.10 25.79 -12.83
C HIS A 642 13.13 24.51 -13.66
N ILE A 643 12.08 24.29 -14.44
CA ILE A 643 11.96 23.16 -15.37
C ILE A 643 11.56 23.72 -16.76
N MET A 644 12.26 23.28 -17.79
CA MET A 644 11.93 23.54 -19.20
C MET A 644 10.65 22.82 -19.62
N GLY A 645 9.88 23.44 -20.51
CA GLY A 645 8.76 22.79 -21.20
C GLY A 645 9.18 22.10 -22.49
N TYR A 646 8.17 21.73 -23.28
CA TYR A 646 8.36 21.27 -24.66
C TYR A 646 9.00 22.37 -25.54
N GLU A 647 9.70 22.00 -26.63
CA GLU A 647 10.41 22.91 -27.55
C GLU A 647 11.33 23.95 -26.86
N ASP A 648 12.21 23.49 -25.97
CA ASP A 648 13.21 24.32 -25.25
C ASP A 648 12.64 25.57 -24.55
N LYS A 649 11.36 25.52 -24.17
CA LYS A 649 10.59 26.56 -23.48
C LYS A 649 11.14 26.76 -22.05
N LYS A 650 12.20 27.55 -21.95
CA LYS A 650 12.96 27.81 -20.71
C LYS A 650 12.04 28.34 -19.61
N ASN A 651 12.20 27.80 -18.41
CA ASN A 651 11.45 28.17 -17.21
C ASN A 651 9.91 28.11 -17.43
N ALA A 652 9.41 27.07 -18.09
CA ALA A 652 7.96 26.84 -18.23
C ALA A 652 7.29 26.51 -16.89
N TYR A 653 8.01 25.82 -15.99
CA TYR A 653 7.54 25.45 -14.66
C TYR A 653 8.56 25.77 -13.57
N ILE A 654 8.08 25.79 -12.33
CA ILE A 654 8.91 25.64 -11.13
C ILE A 654 8.42 24.43 -10.35
N ALA A 655 9.27 23.42 -10.21
CA ALA A 655 9.02 22.25 -9.37
C ALA A 655 9.59 22.49 -7.97
N CYS A 656 8.72 22.59 -6.95
CA CYS A 656 9.12 22.88 -5.57
C CYS A 656 8.48 21.94 -4.55
N GLN A 657 9.08 21.86 -3.35
CA GLN A 657 8.48 21.14 -2.21
C GLN A 657 7.22 21.86 -1.70
N ALA A 658 6.35 21.14 -0.99
CA ALA A 658 5.28 21.78 -0.22
C ALA A 658 5.88 22.67 0.88
N PRO A 659 5.38 23.93 1.05
CA PRO A 659 5.82 24.79 2.13
C PRO A 659 5.53 24.15 3.48
N HIS A 660 6.37 24.48 4.46
CA HIS A 660 6.14 24.30 5.89
C HIS A 660 6.13 25.68 6.56
N ASP A 661 5.68 25.76 7.81
CA ASP A 661 5.39 27.04 8.48
C ASP A 661 6.57 28.03 8.47
N ARG A 662 7.81 27.52 8.36
CA ARG A 662 9.06 28.30 8.35
C ARG A 662 9.54 28.72 6.95
N ASN A 663 8.79 28.47 5.87
CA ASN A 663 9.17 28.90 4.52
C ASN A 663 8.01 29.36 3.61
N ILE A 664 6.87 29.75 4.19
CA ILE A 664 5.75 30.33 3.44
C ILE A 664 6.10 31.73 2.91
N GLU A 665 6.92 32.50 3.62
CA GLU A 665 7.43 33.81 3.17
C GLU A 665 8.30 33.67 1.92
N GLU A 666 9.25 32.72 1.91
CA GLU A 666 10.05 32.39 0.75
C GLU A 666 9.22 31.90 -0.45
N LEU A 667 8.14 31.14 -0.21
CA LEU A 667 7.23 30.76 -1.28
C LEU A 667 6.51 31.99 -1.87
N CYS A 668 6.03 32.91 -1.02
CA CYS A 668 5.43 34.17 -1.46
C CYS A 668 6.42 35.03 -2.26
N ALA A 669 7.68 35.11 -1.81
CA ALA A 669 8.76 35.81 -2.51
C ALA A 669 9.08 35.16 -3.85
N MET A 670 9.16 33.83 -3.92
CA MET A 670 9.34 33.08 -5.17
C MET A 670 8.22 33.38 -6.18
N ILE A 671 6.96 33.32 -5.74
CA ILE A 671 5.79 33.65 -6.57
C ILE A 671 5.86 35.10 -7.08
N TRP A 672 6.27 36.02 -6.21
CA TRP A 672 6.38 37.44 -6.53
C TRP A 672 7.54 37.78 -7.47
N GLN A 673 8.71 37.19 -7.27
CA GLN A 673 9.90 37.37 -8.09
C GLN A 673 9.67 36.84 -9.51
N GLU A 674 9.21 35.59 -9.61
CA GLU A 674 9.05 34.85 -10.87
C GLU A 674 7.82 35.23 -11.67
N LYS A 675 7.02 36.20 -11.18
CA LYS A 675 5.82 36.75 -11.86
C LYS A 675 4.73 35.72 -12.16
N THR A 676 4.81 34.54 -11.57
CA THR A 676 3.76 33.53 -11.67
C THR A 676 2.46 34.02 -11.04
N ASN A 677 1.36 33.58 -11.64
CA ASN A 677 0.00 33.79 -11.17
C ASN A 677 -0.79 32.48 -11.12
N THR A 678 -0.14 31.33 -11.31
CA THR A 678 -0.78 30.01 -11.33
C THR A 678 0.04 28.99 -10.54
N ILE A 679 -0.59 28.34 -9.57
CA ILE A 679 0.00 27.28 -8.75
C ILE A 679 -0.82 26.00 -8.90
N VAL A 680 -0.15 24.87 -9.08
CA VAL A 680 -0.71 23.52 -9.07
C VAL A 680 -0.23 22.79 -7.81
N MET A 681 -1.17 22.40 -6.96
CA MET A 681 -0.97 21.69 -5.71
C MET A 681 -1.53 20.26 -5.83
N LEU A 682 -0.68 19.25 -5.66
CA LEU A 682 -0.97 17.83 -5.93
C LEU A 682 -0.86 16.97 -4.66
N THR A 683 -1.24 17.51 -3.51
CA THR A 683 -1.16 16.82 -2.22
C THR A 683 -2.15 17.44 -1.25
N ASN A 684 -2.86 16.61 -0.49
CA ASN A 684 -3.70 17.11 0.60
C ASN A 684 -2.81 17.64 1.74
N ILE A 685 -3.33 18.48 2.63
CA ILE A 685 -2.58 19.03 3.77
C ILE A 685 -2.08 17.87 4.68
N TYR A 686 -2.94 16.88 4.90
CA TYR A 686 -2.67 15.64 5.63
C TYR A 686 -3.04 14.43 4.78
N GLU A 687 -2.24 13.37 4.87
CA GLU A 687 -2.42 12.08 4.19
C GLU A 687 -1.91 10.99 5.15
N MET A 688 -2.69 9.94 5.40
CA MET A 688 -2.49 8.93 6.47
C MET A 688 -2.15 9.53 7.85
N GLY A 689 -2.73 10.68 8.19
CA GLY A 689 -2.46 11.41 9.43
C GLY A 689 -1.08 12.08 9.50
N LYS A 690 -0.28 12.06 8.43
CA LYS A 690 1.01 12.77 8.33
C LYS A 690 0.83 14.07 7.56
N GLN A 691 1.38 15.17 8.07
CA GLN A 691 1.31 16.46 7.40
C GLN A 691 2.23 16.49 6.17
N LYS A 692 1.64 16.64 4.98
CA LYS A 692 2.36 16.69 3.69
C LYS A 692 2.65 18.12 3.25
N CYS A 693 1.80 19.07 3.63
CA CYS A 693 1.89 20.49 3.31
C CYS A 693 1.43 21.33 4.50
N SER A 694 1.96 22.54 4.68
CA SER A 694 1.32 23.57 5.51
C SER A 694 0.33 24.35 4.66
N GLN A 695 -0.76 24.83 5.27
CA GLN A 695 -1.70 25.70 4.60
C GLN A 695 -1.08 27.08 4.43
N TYR A 696 -0.80 27.46 3.18
CA TYR A 696 -0.14 28.72 2.80
C TYR A 696 -1.12 29.75 2.23
N TRP A 697 -2.41 29.58 2.52
CA TRP A 697 -3.50 30.43 2.05
C TRP A 697 -4.56 30.64 3.15
N PRO A 698 -5.19 31.81 3.24
CA PRO A 698 -6.32 32.02 4.15
C PRO A 698 -7.60 31.35 3.60
N GLU A 699 -8.54 31.07 4.49
CA GLU A 699 -9.92 30.71 4.11
C GLU A 699 -10.59 31.82 3.26
N LYS A 700 -11.63 31.45 2.50
CA LYS A 700 -12.38 32.37 1.62
C LYS A 700 -12.87 33.61 2.38
N GLY A 701 -12.58 34.80 1.87
CA GLY A 701 -12.91 36.09 2.48
C GLY A 701 -11.98 36.52 3.63
N ASN A 702 -11.08 35.65 4.09
CA ASN A 702 -10.06 35.99 5.08
C ASN A 702 -8.74 36.40 4.43
N THR A 703 -7.85 36.94 5.24
CA THR A 703 -6.51 37.39 4.86
C THR A 703 -5.47 36.82 5.82
N SER A 704 -4.26 36.56 5.32
CA SER A 704 -3.10 36.15 6.10
C SER A 704 -1.85 36.88 5.62
N THR A 705 -0.88 37.05 6.52
CA THR A 705 0.36 37.80 6.27
C THR A 705 1.56 36.92 6.64
N TRP A 706 2.50 36.79 5.72
CA TRP A 706 3.77 36.11 5.88
C TRP A 706 4.89 37.07 5.49
N GLY A 707 5.54 37.66 6.50
CA GLY A 707 6.56 38.68 6.32
C GLY A 707 6.07 39.92 5.57
N SER A 708 6.75 40.26 4.47
CA SER A 708 6.37 41.38 3.59
C SER A 708 5.14 41.10 2.70
N PHE A 709 4.63 39.87 2.68
CA PHE A 709 3.54 39.44 1.79
C PHE A 709 2.21 39.26 2.53
N LYS A 710 1.14 39.78 1.94
CA LYS A 710 -0.24 39.67 2.42
C LYS A 710 -1.09 39.00 1.34
N ILE A 711 -1.72 37.87 1.68
CA ILE A 711 -2.59 37.09 0.79
C ILE A 711 -4.03 37.16 1.32
N GLU A 712 -4.96 37.51 0.45
CA GLU A 712 -6.41 37.59 0.68
C GLU A 712 -7.11 36.62 -0.27
N SER A 713 -7.97 35.72 0.22
CA SER A 713 -8.69 34.76 -0.63
C SER A 713 -10.01 35.36 -1.14
N THR A 714 -10.07 35.60 -2.45
CA THR A 714 -11.16 36.31 -3.11
C THR A 714 -12.24 35.36 -3.62
N SER A 715 -11.86 34.16 -4.06
CA SER A 715 -12.81 33.13 -4.52
C SER A 715 -12.31 31.72 -4.20
N GLU A 716 -13.27 30.80 -4.07
CA GLU A 716 -13.06 29.35 -4.01
C GLU A 716 -14.22 28.69 -4.76
N GLU A 717 -13.89 27.77 -5.66
CA GLU A 717 -14.79 26.89 -6.40
C GLU A 717 -14.35 25.42 -6.21
N LYS A 718 -15.30 24.53 -5.93
CA LYS A 718 -15.04 23.12 -5.62
C LYS A 718 -15.56 22.20 -6.73
N PHE A 719 -14.78 21.15 -6.96
CA PHE A 719 -15.07 20.01 -7.83
C PHE A 719 -14.76 18.73 -7.06
N ALA A 720 -15.28 17.57 -7.49
CA ALA A 720 -15.15 16.34 -6.70
C ALA A 720 -13.70 15.91 -6.41
N ASP A 721 -12.80 16.12 -7.37
CA ASP A 721 -11.38 15.73 -7.30
C ASP A 721 -10.40 16.92 -7.19
N TYR A 722 -10.89 18.16 -7.20
CA TYR A 722 -10.05 19.36 -7.09
C TYR A 722 -10.77 20.62 -6.61
N VAL A 723 -10.00 21.59 -6.12
CA VAL A 723 -10.49 22.92 -5.69
C VAL A 723 -9.68 24.02 -6.37
N ILE A 724 -10.36 25.03 -6.91
CA ILE A 724 -9.75 26.22 -7.50
C ILE A 724 -9.94 27.38 -6.52
N ARG A 725 -8.87 28.14 -6.24
CA ARG A 725 -8.90 29.32 -5.38
C ARG A 725 -8.25 30.51 -6.08
N GLU A 726 -8.82 31.69 -5.95
CA GLU A 726 -8.16 32.94 -6.35
C GLU A 726 -7.78 33.77 -5.14
N PHE A 727 -6.63 34.43 -5.24
CA PHE A 727 -6.10 35.29 -4.21
C PHE A 727 -5.59 36.62 -4.77
N SER A 728 -5.67 37.64 -3.93
CA SER A 728 -4.92 38.89 -4.05
C SER A 728 -3.63 38.75 -3.24
N LEU A 729 -2.48 38.67 -3.92
CA LEU A 729 -1.14 38.71 -3.32
C LEU A 729 -0.61 40.14 -3.37
N LYS A 730 -0.41 40.75 -2.21
CA LYS A 730 0.16 42.09 -2.05
C LYS A 730 1.54 42.01 -1.41
N ASN A 731 2.54 42.60 -2.06
CA ASN A 731 3.83 42.91 -1.44
C ASN A 731 3.70 44.28 -0.75
N GLU A 732 3.82 44.30 0.58
CA GLU A 732 3.65 45.52 1.39
C GLU A 732 4.89 46.42 1.37
N ALA A 733 6.07 45.96 0.96
CA ALA A 733 7.23 46.84 0.76
C ALA A 733 7.07 47.68 -0.52
N LEU A 734 6.71 47.03 -1.63
CA LEU A 734 6.54 47.64 -2.95
C LEU A 734 5.16 48.28 -3.18
N LYS A 735 4.23 48.12 -2.23
CA LYS A 735 2.82 48.57 -2.29
C LYS A 735 2.07 48.18 -3.57
N LYS A 736 2.44 47.04 -4.17
CA LYS A 736 1.82 46.47 -5.38
C LYS A 736 1.05 45.20 -5.04
N MET A 737 0.01 44.90 -5.81
CA MET A 737 -0.81 43.69 -5.70
C MET A 737 -0.89 42.95 -7.04
N ARG A 738 -1.16 41.64 -7.00
CA ARG A 738 -1.36 40.78 -8.17
C ARG A 738 -2.45 39.74 -7.87
N ARG A 739 -3.29 39.41 -8.86
CA ARG A 739 -4.17 38.23 -8.78
C ARG A 739 -3.35 36.98 -9.06
N MET A 740 -3.57 35.92 -8.27
CA MET A 740 -3.01 34.59 -8.47
C MET A 740 -4.09 33.51 -8.24
N ARG A 741 -3.92 32.33 -8.83
CA ARG A 741 -4.86 31.21 -8.75
C ARG A 741 -4.14 29.92 -8.33
N GLN A 742 -4.69 29.22 -7.34
CA GLN A 742 -4.27 27.86 -6.96
C GLN A 742 -5.26 26.85 -7.51
N PHE A 743 -4.75 25.83 -8.18
CA PHE A 743 -5.45 24.63 -8.58
C PHE A 743 -4.96 23.49 -7.67
N HIS A 744 -5.81 23.00 -6.78
CA HIS A 744 -5.47 22.00 -5.77
C HIS A 744 -6.18 20.68 -6.11
N PHE A 745 -5.45 19.70 -6.65
CA PHE A 745 -5.95 18.36 -6.93
C PHE A 745 -5.97 17.53 -5.64
N THR A 746 -7.16 17.22 -5.15
CA THR A 746 -7.44 16.52 -3.89
C THR A 746 -7.69 15.02 -4.08
N GLY A 747 -8.02 14.61 -5.30
CA GLY A 747 -8.34 13.21 -5.68
C GLY A 747 -7.16 12.24 -5.74
N TRP A 748 -5.90 12.69 -5.55
CA TRP A 748 -4.75 11.77 -5.57
C TRP A 748 -4.69 10.93 -4.28
N PRO A 749 -4.68 9.59 -4.36
CA PRO A 749 -4.62 8.74 -3.16
C PRO A 749 -3.28 8.85 -2.40
N ASP A 750 -3.35 8.56 -1.10
CA ASP A 750 -2.20 8.57 -0.18
C ASP A 750 -1.11 7.55 -0.56
N LEU A 751 -1.51 6.47 -1.23
CA LEU A 751 -0.64 5.40 -1.74
C LEU A 751 -0.85 5.27 -3.26
N GLY A 752 0.26 5.17 -4.01
CA GLY A 752 0.25 4.96 -5.46
C GLY A 752 -0.24 6.13 -6.30
N THR A 753 -1.07 5.81 -7.29
CA THR A 753 -1.67 6.73 -8.28
C THR A 753 -3.20 6.59 -8.28
N PRO A 754 -3.95 7.56 -8.84
CA PRO A 754 -5.34 7.33 -9.21
C PRO A 754 -5.47 6.08 -10.10
N GLU A 755 -6.63 5.41 -10.04
CA GLU A 755 -6.86 4.17 -10.81
C GLU A 755 -7.11 4.46 -12.31
N PHE A 756 -7.62 5.66 -12.61
CA PHE A 756 -7.93 6.18 -13.94
C PHE A 756 -7.35 7.60 -14.08
N ALA A 757 -6.94 8.02 -15.27
CA ALA A 757 -6.27 9.30 -15.45
C ALA A 757 -7.24 10.49 -15.57
N TYR A 758 -8.49 10.26 -16.04
CA TYR A 758 -9.46 11.32 -16.32
C TYR A 758 -9.60 12.41 -15.26
N PRO A 759 -9.66 12.14 -13.93
CA PRO A 759 -9.73 13.20 -12.92
C PRO A 759 -8.54 14.17 -12.99
N LEU A 760 -7.33 13.65 -13.22
CA LEU A 760 -6.13 14.48 -13.40
C LEU A 760 -6.11 15.17 -14.79
N LEU A 761 -6.70 14.56 -15.81
CA LEU A 761 -6.82 15.13 -17.16
C LEU A 761 -7.89 16.23 -17.25
N ALA A 762 -8.99 16.12 -16.50
CA ALA A 762 -9.98 17.18 -16.31
C ALA A 762 -9.35 18.35 -15.55
N PHE A 763 -8.65 18.07 -14.45
CA PHE A 763 -7.87 19.05 -13.70
C PHE A 763 -6.80 19.75 -14.58
N HIS A 764 -6.05 19.00 -15.40
CA HIS A 764 -5.08 19.53 -16.36
C HIS A 764 -5.76 20.47 -17.35
N ARG A 765 -6.79 20.02 -18.08
CA ARG A 765 -7.59 20.87 -18.99
C ARG A 765 -8.05 22.17 -18.32
N LYS A 766 -8.53 22.09 -17.06
CA LYS A 766 -8.99 23.25 -16.27
C LYS A 766 -7.87 24.17 -15.77
N VAL A 767 -6.62 23.71 -15.67
CA VAL A 767 -5.43 24.58 -15.50
C VAL A 767 -5.18 25.36 -16.80
N HIS A 768 -5.17 24.66 -17.95
CA HIS A 768 -4.84 25.24 -19.25
C HIS A 768 -5.92 26.17 -19.83
N SER A 769 -7.18 26.06 -19.39
CA SER A 769 -8.25 27.00 -19.76
C SER A 769 -8.00 28.45 -19.31
N PHE A 770 -6.95 28.70 -18.50
CA PHE A 770 -6.53 30.04 -18.07
C PHE A 770 -5.14 30.45 -18.60
N ASP A 771 -4.59 29.75 -19.60
CA ASP A 771 -3.24 30.01 -20.11
C ASP A 771 -3.07 31.40 -20.74
N SER A 772 -4.14 31.96 -21.31
CA SER A 772 -4.17 33.35 -21.80
C SER A 772 -4.00 34.40 -20.70
N GLU A 773 -4.19 34.03 -19.42
CA GLU A 773 -3.93 34.90 -18.28
C GLU A 773 -2.50 34.74 -17.70
N ARG A 774 -1.73 33.72 -18.12
CA ARG A 774 -0.47 33.30 -17.48
C ARG A 774 0.65 34.33 -17.68
N ARG A 775 1.42 34.65 -16.63
CA ARG A 775 2.46 35.72 -16.64
C ARG A 775 3.87 35.30 -16.20
N GLY A 776 4.08 34.01 -15.97
CA GLY A 776 5.35 33.42 -15.56
C GLY A 776 5.30 31.88 -15.56
N PRO A 777 6.32 31.19 -15.04
CA PRO A 777 6.33 29.74 -14.86
C PRO A 777 5.10 29.24 -14.09
N LEU A 778 4.60 28.06 -14.45
CA LEU A 778 3.61 27.34 -13.65
C LEU A 778 4.30 26.74 -12.41
N VAL A 779 3.92 27.16 -11.20
CA VAL A 779 4.48 26.57 -9.97
C VAL A 779 3.76 25.25 -9.70
N VAL A 780 4.47 24.14 -9.63
CA VAL A 780 3.90 22.80 -9.41
C VAL A 780 4.53 22.16 -8.18
N HIS A 781 3.70 21.80 -7.19
CA HIS A 781 4.19 21.12 -5.98
C HIS A 781 3.28 19.97 -5.54
N CYS A 782 3.91 18.98 -4.91
CA CYS A 782 3.28 18.01 -4.02
C CYS A 782 3.99 18.13 -2.66
N SER A 783 4.09 17.08 -1.85
CA SER A 783 4.85 17.17 -0.60
C SER A 783 6.36 17.39 -0.83
N ALA A 784 7.01 16.57 -1.66
CA ALA A 784 8.45 16.66 -1.94
C ALA A 784 8.81 17.43 -3.23
N GLY A 785 7.83 17.67 -4.11
CA GLY A 785 8.06 18.36 -5.37
C GLY A 785 8.77 17.53 -6.44
N VAL A 786 8.65 16.19 -6.42
CA VAL A 786 9.35 15.30 -7.37
C VAL A 786 8.45 14.19 -7.95
N GLY A 787 7.71 13.46 -7.12
CA GLY A 787 6.82 12.37 -7.56
C GLY A 787 5.62 12.87 -8.37
N ARG A 788 4.48 13.11 -7.69
CA ARG A 788 3.26 13.65 -8.34
C ARG A 788 3.51 14.92 -9.17
N THR A 789 4.40 15.81 -8.70
CA THR A 789 4.89 17.00 -9.45
C THR A 789 5.51 16.63 -10.79
N GLY A 790 6.47 15.71 -10.81
CA GLY A 790 7.10 15.24 -12.04
C GLY A 790 6.12 14.49 -12.93
N THR A 791 5.16 13.74 -12.35
CA THR A 791 4.10 13.06 -13.11
C THR A 791 3.21 14.06 -13.85
N PHE A 792 2.75 15.13 -13.19
CA PHE A 792 1.94 16.18 -13.82
C PHE A 792 2.72 16.93 -14.89
N ILE A 793 3.96 17.35 -14.61
CA ILE A 793 4.80 18.07 -15.59
C ILE A 793 5.13 17.17 -16.79
N ALA A 794 5.40 15.88 -16.58
CA ALA A 794 5.63 14.93 -17.68
C ALA A 794 4.38 14.81 -18.56
N ILE A 795 3.20 14.62 -17.97
CA ILE A 795 1.92 14.56 -18.71
C ILE A 795 1.71 15.84 -19.51
N ASP A 796 1.97 17.02 -18.94
CA ASP A 796 1.80 18.29 -19.66
C ASP A 796 2.77 18.45 -20.85
N ILE A 797 4.08 18.25 -20.64
CA ILE A 797 5.10 18.32 -21.70
C ILE A 797 4.81 17.30 -22.81
N LEU A 798 4.40 16.08 -22.45
CA LEU A 798 4.06 15.02 -23.40
C LEU A 798 2.71 15.29 -24.11
N THR A 799 1.83 16.10 -23.51
CA THR A 799 0.59 16.59 -24.15
C THR A 799 0.89 17.73 -25.14
N GLU A 800 1.85 18.62 -24.85
CA GLU A 800 2.36 19.58 -25.85
C GLU A 800 3.05 18.82 -27.01
N GLN A 801 3.91 17.83 -26.72
CA GLN A 801 4.56 16.99 -27.74
C GLN A 801 3.56 16.21 -28.62
N ALA A 802 2.58 15.54 -28.01
CA ALA A 802 1.56 14.77 -28.72
C ALA A 802 0.80 15.61 -29.75
N LYS A 803 0.48 16.87 -29.39
CA LYS A 803 -0.21 17.83 -30.27
C LYS A 803 0.68 18.38 -31.38
N ALA A 804 1.98 18.53 -31.14
CA ALA A 804 2.93 19.07 -32.11
C ALA A 804 3.46 18.03 -33.10
N GLU A 805 3.78 16.81 -32.63
CA GLU A 805 4.51 15.80 -33.40
C GLU A 805 3.71 14.53 -33.71
N GLY A 806 2.54 14.31 -33.11
CA GLY A 806 1.76 13.06 -33.26
C GLY A 806 2.41 11.82 -32.63
N LYS A 807 3.40 12.02 -31.77
CA LYS A 807 4.17 10.99 -31.04
C LYS A 807 4.52 11.47 -29.63
N VAL A 808 5.00 10.58 -28.77
CA VAL A 808 5.40 10.87 -27.38
C VAL A 808 6.69 10.13 -26.99
N ASP A 809 7.56 10.75 -26.20
CA ASP A 809 8.76 10.10 -25.64
C ASP A 809 8.85 10.27 -24.11
N VAL A 810 8.28 9.29 -23.40
CA VAL A 810 8.24 9.28 -21.92
C VAL A 810 9.61 9.00 -21.31
N VAL A 811 10.50 8.29 -22.00
CA VAL A 811 11.85 7.97 -21.51
C VAL A 811 12.71 9.23 -21.53
N GLN A 812 12.76 9.93 -22.66
CA GLN A 812 13.52 11.16 -22.83
C GLN A 812 12.92 12.29 -21.99
N CYS A 813 11.59 12.44 -21.94
CA CYS A 813 10.94 13.44 -21.09
C CYS A 813 11.33 13.27 -19.62
N VAL A 814 11.17 12.08 -19.03
CA VAL A 814 11.51 11.85 -17.62
C VAL A 814 13.01 11.95 -17.35
N SER A 815 13.86 11.56 -18.31
CA SER A 815 15.31 11.77 -18.23
C SER A 815 15.67 13.25 -18.18
N LEU A 816 15.10 14.08 -19.05
CA LEU A 816 15.29 15.54 -19.07
C LEU A 816 14.70 16.23 -17.82
N LEU A 817 13.62 15.72 -17.23
CA LEU A 817 13.14 16.21 -15.93
C LEU A 817 14.15 15.90 -14.80
N ARG A 818 14.77 14.71 -14.84
CA ARG A 818 15.73 14.26 -13.81
C ARG A 818 17.12 14.90 -13.89
N THR A 819 17.51 15.51 -15.01
CA THR A 819 18.70 16.37 -15.04
C THR A 819 18.47 17.70 -14.31
N GLN A 820 17.23 18.23 -14.36
CA GLN A 820 16.88 19.54 -13.82
C GLN A 820 16.47 19.49 -12.34
N ARG A 821 15.82 18.43 -11.86
CA ARG A 821 15.52 18.18 -10.44
C ARG A 821 15.56 16.68 -10.13
N MET A 822 16.15 16.31 -9.00
CA MET A 822 16.32 14.88 -8.66
C MET A 822 14.99 14.13 -8.53
N ASN A 823 15.00 12.84 -8.93
CA ASN A 823 13.91 11.89 -8.70
C ASN A 823 12.52 12.30 -9.24
N MET A 824 12.47 13.19 -10.25
CA MET A 824 11.24 13.51 -10.97
C MET A 824 10.61 12.25 -11.58
N VAL A 825 9.30 12.07 -11.38
CA VAL A 825 8.57 10.79 -11.53
C VAL A 825 9.24 9.70 -10.67
N GLN A 826 8.78 9.61 -9.42
CA GLN A 826 9.54 8.98 -8.34
C GLN A 826 9.32 7.45 -8.22
N THR A 827 8.18 6.93 -8.67
CA THR A 827 7.85 5.50 -8.61
C THR A 827 7.50 4.92 -9.97
N LEU A 828 7.69 3.61 -10.13
CA LEU A 828 7.27 2.88 -11.32
C LEU A 828 5.76 3.02 -11.60
N GLU A 829 4.93 3.06 -10.56
CA GLU A 829 3.49 3.28 -10.67
C GLU A 829 3.19 4.67 -11.29
N GLN A 830 3.88 5.71 -10.82
CA GLN A 830 3.78 7.06 -11.41
C GLN A 830 4.24 7.09 -12.87
N TYR A 831 5.27 6.31 -13.23
CA TYR A 831 5.78 6.22 -14.59
C TYR A 831 4.79 5.52 -15.55
N ILE A 832 4.23 4.38 -15.14
CA ILE A 832 3.19 3.66 -15.88
C ILE A 832 1.91 4.50 -15.99
N TYR A 833 1.61 5.34 -14.99
CA TYR A 833 0.47 6.25 -14.99
C TYR A 833 0.63 7.41 -15.99
N VAL A 834 1.85 7.89 -16.30
CA VAL A 834 2.06 8.83 -17.42
C VAL A 834 1.62 8.19 -18.74
N TYR A 835 2.04 6.95 -19.01
CA TYR A 835 1.59 6.21 -20.18
C TYR A 835 0.06 6.00 -20.22
N GLN A 836 -0.57 5.72 -19.07
CA GLN A 836 -2.02 5.57 -18.99
C GLN A 836 -2.75 6.89 -19.29
N ALA A 837 -2.25 8.02 -18.77
CA ALA A 837 -2.80 9.34 -19.05
C ALA A 837 -2.71 9.74 -20.53
N LEU A 838 -1.62 9.37 -21.22
CA LEU A 838 -1.44 9.65 -22.65
C LEU A 838 -2.33 8.78 -23.55
N LEU A 839 -2.65 7.55 -23.15
CA LEU A 839 -3.68 6.74 -23.82
C LEU A 839 -5.06 7.40 -23.66
N GLU A 840 -5.44 7.72 -22.42
CA GLU A 840 -6.77 8.25 -22.09
C GLU A 840 -7.03 9.61 -22.77
N LEU A 841 -5.99 10.46 -22.92
CA LEU A 841 -6.03 11.69 -23.72
C LEU A 841 -6.24 11.49 -25.23
N ASN A 842 -5.76 10.38 -25.79
CA ASN A 842 -5.77 10.12 -27.23
C ASN A 842 -7.08 9.47 -27.72
N GLU A 843 -7.90 8.95 -26.81
CA GLU A 843 -8.97 8.02 -27.17
C GLU A 843 -10.35 8.65 -27.42
N VAL A 844 -10.69 9.77 -26.76
CA VAL A 844 -12.02 10.42 -26.89
C VAL A 844 -11.94 11.94 -26.82
N ALA A 845 -12.68 12.63 -27.70
CA ALA A 845 -12.85 14.08 -27.69
C ALA A 845 -14.06 14.52 -26.84
N ILE A 846 -13.89 15.62 -26.11
CA ILE A 846 -15.01 16.37 -25.50
C ILE A 846 -15.84 16.99 -26.61
N ILE A 847 -17.14 17.16 -26.39
CA ILE A 847 -18.07 17.76 -27.36
C ILE A 847 -18.64 19.05 -26.78
N ALA A 848 -18.49 20.18 -27.49
CA ALA A 848 -19.14 21.43 -27.09
C ALA A 848 -20.67 21.28 -27.13
N CYS A 849 -21.41 21.92 -26.20
CA CYS A 849 -22.88 21.82 -26.17
C CYS A 849 -23.55 22.27 -27.49
N SER A 850 -22.93 23.18 -28.25
CA SER A 850 -23.37 23.61 -29.58
C SER A 850 -23.23 22.54 -30.68
N GLU A 851 -22.28 21.62 -30.52
CA GLU A 851 -21.91 20.61 -31.53
C GLU A 851 -22.46 19.22 -31.20
N LEU A 852 -22.94 19.02 -29.96
CA LEU A 852 -23.48 17.77 -29.42
C LEU A 852 -24.36 17.00 -30.40
N LYS A 853 -25.34 17.68 -31.03
CA LYS A 853 -26.28 17.01 -31.95
C LYS A 853 -25.58 16.44 -33.19
N GLN A 854 -24.69 17.21 -33.82
CA GLN A 854 -23.96 16.75 -35.00
C GLN A 854 -23.04 15.59 -34.64
N THR A 855 -22.24 15.75 -33.59
CA THR A 855 -21.26 14.74 -33.17
C THR A 855 -21.95 13.45 -32.72
N PHE A 856 -23.09 13.53 -32.04
CA PHE A 856 -23.91 12.35 -31.69
C PHE A 856 -24.47 11.64 -32.94
N ASP A 857 -24.98 12.39 -33.91
CA ASP A 857 -25.44 11.84 -35.20
C ASP A 857 -24.28 11.15 -35.96
N GLU A 858 -23.05 11.64 -35.86
CA GLU A 858 -21.86 11.05 -36.48
C GLU A 858 -21.32 9.82 -35.70
N LEU A 859 -21.32 9.85 -34.37
CA LEU A 859 -20.94 8.71 -33.52
C LEU A 859 -21.88 7.52 -33.71
N CYS A 860 -23.19 7.78 -33.87
CA CYS A 860 -24.20 6.76 -34.15
C CYS A 860 -24.04 6.14 -35.55
N LYS A 861 -23.78 6.94 -36.59
CA LYS A 861 -23.62 6.45 -37.98
C LYS A 861 -22.40 5.54 -38.16
N ASN A 862 -21.29 5.87 -37.49
CA ASN A 862 -19.99 5.24 -37.74
C ASN A 862 -19.67 4.06 -36.80
N SER A 863 -20.62 3.56 -36.02
CA SER A 863 -20.43 2.55 -34.96
C SER A 863 -19.43 2.90 -33.83
N LYS A 864 -18.81 4.09 -33.88
CA LYS A 864 -17.85 4.60 -32.88
C LYS A 864 -18.42 4.62 -31.46
N LEU A 865 -19.73 4.83 -31.29
CA LEU A 865 -20.39 4.74 -29.98
C LEU A 865 -20.32 3.33 -29.38
N ALA A 866 -20.41 2.28 -30.21
CA ALA A 866 -20.25 0.90 -29.76
C ALA A 866 -18.78 0.57 -29.46
N GLU A 867 -17.85 1.08 -30.26
CA GLU A 867 -16.41 0.96 -30.00
C GLU A 867 -16.03 1.59 -28.65
N GLN A 868 -16.51 2.81 -28.38
CA GLN A 868 -16.37 3.49 -27.09
C GLN A 868 -16.99 2.67 -25.94
N PHE A 869 -18.17 2.10 -26.13
CA PHE A 869 -18.81 1.27 -25.10
C PHE A 869 -18.01 -0.01 -24.79
N GLU A 870 -17.44 -0.67 -25.80
CA GLU A 870 -16.60 -1.86 -25.55
C GLU A 870 -15.26 -1.52 -24.90
N ARG A 871 -14.68 -0.35 -25.16
CA ARG A 871 -13.53 0.15 -24.39
C ARG A 871 -13.89 0.33 -22.91
N LEU A 872 -15.04 0.94 -22.61
CA LEU A 872 -15.55 1.02 -21.22
C LEU A 872 -15.80 -0.35 -20.59
N ASN A 873 -16.13 -1.39 -21.38
CA ASN A 873 -16.32 -2.76 -20.91
C ASN A 873 -15.00 -3.52 -20.67
N ALA A 874 -13.92 -3.11 -21.34
CA ALA A 874 -12.55 -3.58 -21.10
C ALA A 874 -11.91 -2.89 -19.87
N LEU A 875 -12.27 -1.64 -19.58
CA LEU A 875 -11.87 -0.86 -18.41
C LEU A 875 -12.55 -1.33 -17.11
N LYS A 876 -12.31 -2.58 -16.72
CA LYS A 876 -12.77 -3.15 -15.45
C LYS A 876 -11.68 -3.04 -14.36
N PRO A 877 -11.96 -2.37 -13.22
CA PRO A 877 -11.18 -2.48 -11.99
C PRO A 877 -10.77 -3.91 -11.68
N VAL A 878 -9.46 -4.16 -11.64
CA VAL A 878 -8.90 -5.46 -11.29
C VAL A 878 -9.00 -5.62 -9.77
N ARG A 879 -10.01 -6.38 -9.32
CA ARG A 879 -10.11 -6.84 -7.92
C ARG A 879 -8.85 -7.62 -7.56
N LYS A 880 -7.92 -6.97 -6.85
CA LYS A 880 -6.79 -7.64 -6.19
C LYS A 880 -7.37 -8.55 -5.10
N ASN A 881 -6.79 -9.73 -4.90
CA ASN A 881 -7.32 -10.79 -4.04
C ASN A 881 -7.29 -10.41 -2.53
N VAL A 882 -8.25 -9.60 -2.11
CA VAL A 882 -8.48 -9.19 -0.71
C VAL A 882 -9.79 -9.83 -0.24
N LYS A 883 -9.89 -10.17 1.05
CA LYS A 883 -11.16 -10.60 1.69
C LYS A 883 -12.21 -9.51 1.48
N CYS A 884 -13.20 -9.78 0.61
CA CYS A 884 -14.24 -8.81 0.30
C CYS A 884 -15.38 -8.90 1.33
N ALA A 885 -15.71 -7.80 2.01
CA ALA A 885 -16.71 -7.83 3.10
C ALA A 885 -18.10 -8.27 2.60
N ALA A 886 -18.43 -7.99 1.34
CA ALA A 886 -19.68 -8.42 0.71
C ALA A 886 -19.84 -9.94 0.56
N LEU A 887 -18.72 -10.68 0.57
CA LEU A 887 -18.68 -12.14 0.43
C LEU A 887 -18.46 -12.88 1.76
N GLU A 888 -18.35 -12.18 2.88
CA GLU A 888 -18.36 -12.83 4.19
C GLU A 888 -19.71 -13.51 4.45
N PRO A 889 -19.77 -14.73 5.04
CA PRO A 889 -21.03 -15.49 5.17
C PRO A 889 -22.19 -14.71 5.82
N LYS A 890 -21.88 -13.87 6.82
CA LYS A 890 -22.82 -12.96 7.51
C LYS A 890 -23.44 -11.86 6.63
N ASN A 891 -22.91 -11.66 5.43
CA ASN A 891 -23.23 -10.58 4.49
C ASN A 891 -23.76 -11.09 3.15
N VAL A 892 -23.57 -12.36 2.79
CA VAL A 892 -24.05 -12.94 1.53
C VAL A 892 -25.55 -12.70 1.35
N THR A 893 -26.35 -12.93 2.40
CA THR A 893 -27.81 -12.72 2.44
C THR A 893 -28.26 -11.25 2.41
N LYS A 894 -27.33 -10.30 2.52
CA LYS A 894 -27.60 -8.85 2.37
C LYS A 894 -27.43 -8.36 0.93
N ASN A 895 -27.07 -9.23 0.00
CA ASN A 895 -26.92 -8.92 -1.43
C ASN A 895 -28.09 -9.51 -2.22
N ARG A 896 -28.69 -8.74 -3.13
CA ARG A 896 -29.73 -9.22 -4.05
C ARG A 896 -29.16 -9.98 -5.25
N ASP A 897 -27.98 -9.56 -5.73
CA ASP A 897 -27.20 -10.28 -6.74
C ASP A 897 -25.72 -10.28 -6.33
N ILE A 898 -25.14 -11.48 -6.17
CA ILE A 898 -23.72 -11.70 -5.85
C ILE A 898 -22.77 -11.18 -6.94
N LYS A 899 -23.26 -10.99 -8.18
CA LYS A 899 -22.51 -10.38 -9.28
C LYS A 899 -22.44 -8.85 -9.17
N ILE A 900 -23.26 -8.24 -8.33
CA ILE A 900 -23.40 -6.79 -8.16
C ILE A 900 -23.16 -6.43 -6.68
N ILE A 901 -21.89 -6.56 -6.29
CA ILE A 901 -21.37 -6.28 -4.94
C ILE A 901 -20.32 -5.16 -4.97
N PRO A 902 -20.22 -4.32 -3.92
CA PRO A 902 -19.26 -3.22 -3.86
C PRO A 902 -17.80 -3.69 -3.75
N ASP A 903 -16.87 -2.82 -4.11
CA ASP A 903 -15.47 -2.90 -3.71
C ASP A 903 -15.31 -2.24 -2.32
N ASP A 904 -14.54 -2.86 -1.42
CA ASP A 904 -14.36 -2.37 -0.05
C ASP A 904 -13.73 -0.96 0.04
N ARG A 905 -13.06 -0.49 -1.01
CA ARG A 905 -12.53 0.89 -1.08
C ARG A 905 -13.61 1.96 -1.28
N HIS A 906 -14.80 1.57 -1.74
CA HIS A 906 -15.86 2.47 -2.17
C HIS A 906 -17.20 2.27 -1.45
N ARG A 907 -17.31 1.27 -0.57
CA ARG A 907 -18.52 1.04 0.22
C ARG A 907 -18.64 2.00 1.40
N PRO A 908 -19.86 2.31 1.86
CA PRO A 908 -20.06 2.90 3.18
C PRO A 908 -19.81 1.87 4.29
N HIS A 909 -19.51 2.37 5.49
CA HIS A 909 -19.45 1.58 6.72
C HIS A 909 -20.55 2.04 7.67
N LEU A 910 -21.38 1.10 8.15
CA LEU A 910 -22.43 1.40 9.11
C LEU A 910 -21.89 1.41 10.55
N SER A 911 -22.16 2.49 11.27
CA SER A 911 -21.60 2.81 12.59
C SER A 911 -22.65 2.86 13.70
N THR A 912 -23.91 3.23 13.40
CA THR A 912 -25.01 3.16 14.36
C THR A 912 -25.19 1.71 14.83
N PRO A 913 -25.16 1.41 16.15
CA PRO A 913 -25.35 0.06 16.65
C PRO A 913 -26.76 -0.48 16.35
N TRP A 914 -26.83 -1.74 15.92
CA TRP A 914 -28.06 -2.53 15.79
C TRP A 914 -27.77 -3.98 16.17
N THR A 915 -28.70 -4.66 16.86
CA THR A 915 -28.47 -5.99 17.46
C THR A 915 -28.28 -7.10 16.44
N GLU A 916 -28.89 -6.98 15.27
CA GLU A 916 -28.74 -7.90 14.12
C GLU A 916 -27.86 -7.27 13.02
N GLY A 917 -27.28 -6.09 13.30
CA GLY A 917 -26.54 -5.29 12.34
C GLY A 917 -25.03 -5.49 12.43
N ASN A 918 -24.35 -5.20 11.32
CA ASN A 918 -22.89 -5.12 11.22
C ASN A 918 -22.52 -3.85 10.43
N ASP A 919 -21.28 -3.69 9.97
CA ASP A 919 -20.86 -2.48 9.25
C ASP A 919 -21.21 -2.50 7.75
N TYR A 920 -21.87 -3.54 7.23
CA TYR A 920 -22.05 -3.78 5.80
C TYR A 920 -23.47 -3.51 5.30
N ILE A 921 -23.53 -2.87 4.13
CA ILE A 921 -24.70 -2.79 3.23
C ILE A 921 -24.21 -2.80 1.77
N ASN A 922 -24.98 -3.38 0.85
CA ASN A 922 -24.64 -3.39 -0.58
C ASN A 922 -24.90 -2.01 -1.23
N ALA A 923 -23.96 -1.09 -1.00
CA ALA A 923 -23.96 0.25 -1.56
C ALA A 923 -22.53 0.70 -1.95
N VAL A 924 -22.42 1.69 -2.81
CA VAL A 924 -21.16 2.40 -3.12
C VAL A 924 -21.37 3.92 -3.06
N PHE A 925 -20.33 4.65 -2.67
CA PHE A 925 -20.24 6.07 -2.99
C PHE A 925 -19.98 6.27 -4.49
N VAL A 926 -20.54 7.34 -5.04
CA VAL A 926 -20.21 7.86 -6.36
C VAL A 926 -20.06 9.38 -6.25
N HIS A 927 -19.06 9.94 -6.92
CA HIS A 927 -18.80 11.36 -6.93
C HIS A 927 -19.75 12.07 -7.94
N GLY A 928 -20.13 13.33 -7.65
CA GLY A 928 -20.79 14.22 -8.60
C GLY A 928 -19.77 14.96 -9.46
N TYR A 929 -20.20 15.99 -10.21
CA TYR A 929 -19.22 16.84 -10.88
C TYR A 929 -18.61 17.84 -9.88
N LYS A 930 -19.45 18.51 -9.08
CA LYS A 930 -18.97 19.44 -8.04
C LYS A 930 -18.70 18.82 -6.68
N GLU A 931 -19.55 17.91 -6.23
CA GLU A 931 -19.46 17.37 -4.86
C GLU A 931 -18.89 15.94 -4.81
N ARG A 932 -17.92 15.73 -3.92
CA ARG A 932 -17.33 14.40 -3.68
C ARG A 932 -18.31 13.55 -2.86
N ASN A 933 -18.48 12.29 -3.24
CA ASN A 933 -19.49 11.38 -2.64
C ASN A 933 -20.94 11.91 -2.70
N ALA A 934 -21.28 12.72 -3.72
CA ALA A 934 -22.61 13.29 -3.92
C ALA A 934 -23.75 12.25 -3.94
N TYR A 935 -23.46 11.03 -4.41
CA TYR A 935 -24.43 9.95 -4.50
C TYR A 935 -23.99 8.72 -3.71
N ILE A 936 -24.96 7.98 -3.19
CA ILE A 936 -24.80 6.65 -2.63
C ILE A 936 -25.70 5.72 -3.44
N ILE A 937 -25.12 4.89 -4.30
CA ILE A 937 -25.89 3.93 -5.10
C ILE A 937 -26.03 2.62 -4.31
N THR A 938 -27.27 2.20 -4.07
CA THR A 938 -27.62 0.96 -3.34
C THR A 938 -28.63 0.13 -4.13
N GLN A 939 -28.67 -1.18 -3.86
CA GLN A 939 -29.82 -2.01 -4.24
C GLN A 939 -31.09 -1.57 -3.50
N SER A 940 -32.27 -1.81 -4.07
CA SER A 940 -33.54 -1.65 -3.36
C SER A 940 -33.60 -2.54 -2.11
N PRO A 941 -34.10 -2.06 -0.96
CA PRO A 941 -34.08 -2.81 0.29
C PRO A 941 -34.71 -4.20 0.21
N MET A 942 -34.01 -5.18 0.79
CA MET A 942 -34.55 -6.48 1.20
C MET A 942 -34.98 -6.39 2.67
N THR A 943 -35.90 -7.24 3.12
CA THR A 943 -36.42 -7.24 4.51
C THR A 943 -35.31 -7.23 5.56
N ALA A 944 -34.28 -8.06 5.38
CA ALA A 944 -33.08 -8.14 6.25
C ALA A 944 -32.16 -6.89 6.22
N THR A 945 -32.45 -5.89 5.38
CA THR A 945 -31.61 -4.69 5.14
C THR A 945 -32.37 -3.38 5.28
N VAL A 946 -33.69 -3.38 5.57
CA VAL A 946 -34.48 -2.16 5.77
C VAL A 946 -33.91 -1.28 6.89
N VAL A 947 -33.52 -1.89 8.01
CA VAL A 947 -32.88 -1.17 9.13
C VAL A 947 -31.49 -0.66 8.71
N ASP A 948 -30.74 -1.42 7.90
CA ASP A 948 -29.43 -1.01 7.41
C ASP A 948 -29.49 0.18 6.44
N LEU A 949 -30.56 0.33 5.64
CA LEU A 949 -30.80 1.56 4.88
C LEU A 949 -31.03 2.76 5.81
N TRP A 950 -31.84 2.64 6.86
CA TRP A 950 -32.05 3.74 7.80
C TRP A 950 -30.80 4.06 8.64
N ARG A 951 -29.94 3.07 8.92
CA ARG A 951 -28.60 3.27 9.48
C ARG A 951 -27.71 4.06 8.50
N LEU A 952 -27.70 3.69 7.22
CA LEU A 952 -26.97 4.38 6.15
C LEU A 952 -27.40 5.85 6.01
N MET A 953 -28.70 6.11 5.98
CA MET A 953 -29.28 7.46 5.92
C MET A 953 -28.84 8.31 7.11
N ASN A 954 -28.90 7.76 8.32
CA ASN A 954 -28.47 8.45 9.53
C ASN A 954 -26.97 8.74 9.55
N ASP A 955 -26.15 7.74 9.26
CA ASP A 955 -24.70 7.78 9.52
C ASP A 955 -23.94 8.66 8.51
N LEU A 956 -24.57 8.95 7.37
CA LEU A 956 -24.07 9.83 6.32
C LEU A 956 -24.89 11.13 6.19
N GLU A 957 -25.77 11.40 7.17
CA GLU A 957 -26.67 12.56 7.25
C GLU A 957 -27.49 12.84 5.97
N SER A 958 -27.82 11.78 5.20
CA SER A 958 -28.61 11.88 3.98
C SER A 958 -30.05 12.28 4.29
N ARG A 959 -30.62 13.16 3.45
CA ARG A 959 -32.01 13.64 3.56
C ARG A 959 -32.82 13.42 2.28
N THR A 960 -32.26 12.65 1.34
CA THR A 960 -32.74 12.60 -0.05
C THR A 960 -32.59 11.20 -0.59
N VAL A 961 -33.73 10.55 -0.88
CA VAL A 961 -33.79 9.20 -1.47
C VAL A 961 -34.42 9.29 -2.85
N VAL A 962 -33.84 8.61 -3.83
CA VAL A 962 -34.39 8.47 -5.19
C VAL A 962 -34.73 6.99 -5.41
N MET A 963 -36.02 6.71 -5.57
CA MET A 963 -36.57 5.38 -5.82
C MET A 963 -36.94 5.22 -7.30
N LEU A 964 -36.23 4.34 -8.00
CA LEU A 964 -36.40 4.11 -9.44
C LEU A 964 -37.22 2.84 -9.75
N ASP A 965 -37.79 2.22 -8.73
CA ASP A 965 -38.64 1.03 -8.81
C ASP A 965 -40.12 1.39 -8.58
N HIS A 966 -41.04 0.51 -9.00
CA HIS A 966 -42.50 0.72 -8.90
C HIS A 966 -43.03 0.55 -7.45
N SER A 967 -44.22 1.09 -7.17
CA SER A 967 -44.96 0.88 -5.92
C SER A 967 -45.56 -0.50 -5.77
N ASP A 968 -45.98 -1.11 -6.89
CA ASP A 968 -46.87 -2.29 -6.91
C ASP A 968 -46.09 -3.61 -6.82
N VAL A 969 -44.91 -3.52 -6.20
CA VAL A 969 -43.94 -4.60 -6.02
C VAL A 969 -44.40 -5.53 -4.89
N THR A 970 -44.51 -6.82 -5.17
CA THR A 970 -44.61 -7.86 -4.14
C THR A 970 -43.32 -7.88 -3.32
N ASP A 971 -43.42 -7.95 -1.98
CA ASP A 971 -42.37 -7.63 -0.99
C ASP A 971 -40.95 -8.17 -1.26
N ASP A 972 -40.82 -9.25 -2.02
CA ASP A 972 -39.55 -9.89 -2.38
C ASP A 972 -38.58 -8.98 -3.15
N GLU A 973 -39.06 -8.10 -4.04
CA GLU A 973 -38.18 -7.30 -4.92
C GLU A 973 -37.84 -5.91 -4.35
N CYS A 974 -38.68 -5.39 -3.46
CA CYS A 974 -38.41 -4.21 -2.64
C CYS A 974 -39.30 -4.27 -1.40
N ALA A 975 -38.71 -4.48 -0.23
CA ALA A 975 -39.45 -4.47 1.03
C ALA A 975 -39.96 -3.05 1.34
N SER A 976 -41.14 -2.95 1.97
CA SER A 976 -41.72 -1.66 2.39
C SER A 976 -40.88 -0.98 3.48
N TYR A 977 -39.87 -0.22 3.07
CA TYR A 977 -38.94 0.47 3.96
C TYR A 977 -39.46 1.83 4.48
N CYS A 978 -40.57 2.32 3.93
CA CYS A 978 -41.17 3.60 4.29
C CYS A 978 -42.60 3.42 4.85
N PRO A 979 -43.05 4.30 5.78
CA PRO A 979 -44.45 4.33 6.22
C PRO A 979 -45.42 4.65 5.07
N SER A 980 -46.69 4.25 5.22
CA SER A 980 -47.73 4.41 4.20
C SER A 980 -48.94 5.21 4.73
N GLN A 981 -49.88 5.57 3.86
CA GLN A 981 -51.12 6.25 4.28
C GLN A 981 -51.98 5.42 5.26
N THR A 982 -51.85 4.09 5.27
CA THR A 982 -52.53 3.19 6.22
C THR A 982 -51.71 2.91 7.49
N ALA A 983 -50.40 3.16 7.45
CA ALA A 983 -49.47 2.96 8.55
C ALA A 983 -48.54 4.18 8.64
N ILE A 984 -49.10 5.32 9.04
CA ILE A 984 -48.48 6.66 8.92
C ILE A 984 -47.14 6.75 9.66
N LYS A 985 -46.99 6.04 10.79
CA LYS A 985 -45.76 6.01 11.57
C LYS A 985 -45.30 4.57 11.81
N CYS A 986 -44.04 4.28 11.45
CA CYS A 986 -43.41 2.97 11.60
C CYS A 986 -42.11 3.08 12.40
N LYS A 987 -41.65 1.95 12.94
CA LYS A 987 -40.38 1.82 13.66
C LYS A 987 -39.45 0.85 12.94
N TYR A 988 -38.23 1.31 12.63
CA TYR A 988 -37.20 0.53 11.94
C TYR A 988 -35.97 0.47 12.85
N GLY A 989 -35.86 -0.59 13.64
CA GLY A 989 -34.81 -0.77 14.64
C GLY A 989 -34.78 0.38 15.68
N PRO A 990 -33.70 1.18 15.75
CA PRO A 990 -33.58 2.30 16.69
C PRO A 990 -34.29 3.59 16.22
N PHE A 991 -34.89 3.59 15.02
CA PHE A 991 -35.46 4.76 14.37
C PHE A 991 -36.98 4.73 14.29
N GLU A 992 -37.60 5.90 14.37
CA GLU A 992 -39.00 6.13 14.04
C GLU A 992 -39.09 6.99 12.78
N VAL A 993 -40.00 6.61 11.88
CA VAL A 993 -40.25 7.30 10.61
C VAL A 993 -41.75 7.53 10.49
N GLU A 994 -42.12 8.77 10.22
CA GLU A 994 -43.50 9.25 10.15
C GLU A 994 -43.71 9.92 8.79
N LEU A 995 -44.69 9.44 8.01
CA LEU A 995 -45.10 10.05 6.74
C LEU A 995 -45.85 11.34 7.03
N VAL A 996 -45.30 12.47 6.58
CA VAL A 996 -45.85 13.82 6.78
C VAL A 996 -46.76 14.20 5.62
N ASP A 997 -46.30 13.96 4.39
CA ASP A 997 -46.99 14.39 3.17
C ASP A 997 -46.66 13.49 1.97
N THR A 998 -47.49 13.51 0.93
CA THR A 998 -47.28 12.83 -0.35
C THR A 998 -47.84 13.68 -1.49
N VAL A 999 -46.96 14.34 -2.21
CA VAL A 999 -47.28 15.27 -3.31
C VAL A 999 -46.75 14.69 -4.62
N SER A 1000 -47.38 14.98 -5.75
CA SER A 1000 -46.81 14.68 -7.07
C SER A 1000 -46.40 15.98 -7.78
N THR A 1001 -45.32 15.93 -8.56
CA THR A 1001 -44.88 17.05 -9.41
C THR A 1001 -45.96 17.48 -10.39
N GLU A 1002 -45.89 18.71 -10.90
CA GLU A 1002 -46.88 19.29 -11.84
C GLU A 1002 -47.18 18.38 -13.06
N ASN A 1003 -46.15 17.72 -13.60
CA ASN A 1003 -46.28 16.77 -14.72
C ASN A 1003 -46.73 15.35 -14.32
N ALA A 1004 -47.05 15.11 -13.05
CA ALA A 1004 -47.33 13.81 -12.41
C ALA A 1004 -46.25 12.70 -12.54
N ASN A 1005 -45.13 12.96 -13.22
CA ASN A 1005 -44.03 12.02 -13.47
C ASN A 1005 -43.33 11.51 -12.19
N VAL A 1006 -43.32 12.31 -11.12
CA VAL A 1006 -42.63 12.01 -9.86
C VAL A 1006 -43.60 12.17 -8.68
N THR A 1007 -43.67 11.19 -7.79
CA THR A 1007 -44.27 11.32 -6.46
C THR A 1007 -43.18 11.55 -5.43
N VAL A 1008 -43.38 12.59 -4.61
CA VAL A 1008 -42.49 13.00 -3.53
C VAL A 1008 -43.18 12.69 -2.20
N ARG A 1009 -42.56 11.83 -1.39
CA ARG A 1009 -43.01 11.54 -0.01
C ARG A 1009 -42.11 12.30 0.97
N GLU A 1010 -42.72 13.03 1.89
CA GLU A 1010 -42.01 13.71 2.98
C GLU A 1010 -42.10 12.89 4.27
N PHE A 1011 -40.95 12.59 4.87
CA PHE A 1011 -40.85 11.83 6.11
C PHE A 1011 -40.20 12.66 7.22
N LYS A 1012 -40.71 12.51 8.43
CA LYS A 1012 -40.08 12.94 9.66
C LYS A 1012 -39.37 11.75 10.30
N PHE A 1013 -38.05 11.85 10.43
CA PHE A 1013 -37.16 10.82 10.95
C PHE A 1013 -36.65 11.19 12.34
N SER A 1014 -36.69 10.27 13.30
CA SER A 1014 -36.15 10.47 14.65
C SER A 1014 -35.58 9.20 15.27
N LYS A 1015 -34.83 9.34 16.36
CA LYS A 1015 -34.28 8.22 17.15
C LYS A 1015 -35.16 7.97 18.36
N SER A 1016 -35.68 6.75 18.53
CA SER A 1016 -36.71 6.42 19.55
C SER A 1016 -36.36 6.82 20.99
N ASN A 1017 -35.07 6.95 21.32
CA ASN A 1017 -34.61 7.17 22.68
C ASN A 1017 -34.40 8.66 23.05
N ARG A 1018 -34.84 9.62 22.21
CA ARG A 1018 -34.78 11.06 22.50
C ARG A 1018 -36.16 11.72 22.57
N SER A 1019 -36.73 11.76 23.77
CA SER A 1019 -37.90 12.57 24.06
C SER A 1019 -37.59 14.06 23.88
N GLY A 1020 -38.25 14.70 22.90
CA GLY A 1020 -38.08 16.13 22.59
C GLY A 1020 -37.18 16.45 21.38
N ASP A 1021 -36.68 15.43 20.65
CA ASP A 1021 -36.01 15.65 19.37
C ASP A 1021 -37.03 16.15 18.31
N SER A 1022 -36.71 17.22 17.58
CA SER A 1022 -37.61 17.79 16.57
C SER A 1022 -37.80 16.88 15.36
N GLY A 1023 -36.87 15.94 15.15
CA GLY A 1023 -36.79 15.11 13.96
C GLY A 1023 -36.11 15.81 12.79
N THR A 1024 -35.61 15.01 11.86
CA THR A 1024 -35.03 15.45 10.58
C THR A 1024 -36.05 15.21 9.47
N VAL A 1025 -36.21 16.16 8.55
CA VAL A 1025 -37.04 15.97 7.35
C VAL A 1025 -36.21 15.26 6.27
N ILE A 1026 -36.78 14.20 5.69
CA ILE A 1026 -36.19 13.39 4.63
C ILE A 1026 -37.22 13.28 3.50
N LYS A 1027 -36.81 13.48 2.25
CA LYS A 1027 -37.69 13.31 1.09
C LYS A 1027 -37.27 12.12 0.23
N GLN A 1028 -38.27 11.34 -0.20
CA GLN A 1028 -38.13 10.31 -1.21
C GLN A 1028 -38.81 10.79 -2.50
N PHE A 1029 -38.11 10.66 -3.61
CA PHE A 1029 -38.58 10.97 -4.97
C PHE A 1029 -38.73 9.64 -5.72
N GLN A 1030 -39.95 9.26 -6.07
CA GLN A 1030 -40.27 8.03 -6.80
C GLN A 1030 -40.75 8.34 -8.22
N LEU A 1031 -40.29 7.58 -9.21
CA LEU A 1031 -40.79 7.67 -10.59
C LEU A 1031 -42.12 6.94 -10.76
N ASN A 1032 -43.13 7.64 -11.28
CA ASN A 1032 -44.51 7.15 -11.37
C ASN A 1032 -44.77 6.38 -12.66
N ASN A 1033 -44.52 5.07 -12.66
CA ASN A 1033 -44.81 4.12 -13.75
C ASN A 1033 -44.20 4.41 -15.14
N SER A 1034 -43.53 5.56 -15.33
CA SER A 1034 -42.95 6.03 -16.58
C SER A 1034 -41.64 5.33 -16.99
N TRP A 1035 -41.18 4.33 -16.24
CA TRP A 1035 -40.03 3.48 -16.58
C TRP A 1035 -40.39 2.00 -16.38
N SER A 1036 -41.07 1.42 -17.38
CA SER A 1036 -41.51 0.02 -17.38
C SER A 1036 -40.41 -0.95 -16.96
N ARG A 1037 -40.75 -1.94 -16.13
CA ARG A 1037 -39.85 -2.97 -15.57
C ARG A 1037 -38.89 -3.56 -16.59
N ASP A 1038 -39.42 -3.98 -17.75
CA ASP A 1038 -38.66 -4.68 -18.79
C ASP A 1038 -37.91 -3.73 -19.74
N SER A 1039 -38.08 -2.41 -19.59
CA SER A 1039 -37.42 -1.41 -20.41
C SER A 1039 -36.08 -0.97 -19.81
N PRO A 1040 -34.97 -0.97 -20.59
CA PRO A 1040 -33.69 -0.43 -20.14
C PRO A 1040 -33.72 1.10 -20.00
N LEU A 1041 -34.70 1.78 -20.60
CA LEU A 1041 -34.84 3.24 -20.64
C LEU A 1041 -36.23 3.70 -20.14
N PRO A 1042 -36.36 4.92 -19.61
CA PRO A 1042 -37.67 5.52 -19.33
C PRO A 1042 -38.44 5.77 -20.64
N SER A 1043 -39.76 5.94 -20.52
CA SER A 1043 -40.68 6.20 -21.66
C SER A 1043 -40.36 7.47 -22.45
N ASN A 1044 -39.71 8.45 -21.83
CA ASN A 1044 -39.13 9.63 -22.47
C ASN A 1044 -38.01 10.20 -21.58
N ALA A 1045 -37.17 11.08 -22.14
CA ALA A 1045 -36.07 11.70 -21.39
C ALA A 1045 -36.51 12.75 -20.36
N THR A 1046 -37.63 13.45 -20.61
CA THR A 1046 -38.16 14.51 -19.72
C THR A 1046 -38.47 13.98 -18.32
N VAL A 1047 -38.92 12.73 -18.19
CA VAL A 1047 -39.13 12.03 -16.91
C VAL A 1047 -37.89 12.04 -16.01
N LEU A 1048 -36.68 11.98 -16.58
CA LEU A 1048 -35.44 12.08 -15.79
C LEU A 1048 -35.08 13.54 -15.47
N VAL A 1049 -35.41 14.47 -16.35
CA VAL A 1049 -35.18 15.91 -16.12
C VAL A 1049 -36.09 16.41 -14.99
N ASP A 1050 -37.38 16.07 -15.01
CA ASP A 1050 -38.36 16.38 -13.96
C ASP A 1050 -37.89 15.83 -12.59
N LEU A 1051 -37.38 14.59 -12.56
CA LEU A 1051 -36.83 13.97 -11.35
C LEU A 1051 -35.61 14.72 -10.82
N LEU A 1052 -34.63 15.02 -11.68
CA LEU A 1052 -33.38 15.64 -11.28
C LEU A 1052 -33.58 17.11 -10.86
N ASP A 1053 -34.47 17.85 -11.53
CA ASP A 1053 -34.87 19.22 -11.14
C ASP A 1053 -35.61 19.23 -9.79
N ALA A 1054 -36.54 18.30 -9.55
CA ALA A 1054 -37.22 18.16 -8.26
C ALA A 1054 -36.25 17.83 -7.10
N VAL A 1055 -35.27 16.97 -7.36
CA VAL A 1055 -34.20 16.64 -6.40
C VAL A 1055 -33.26 17.83 -6.18
N GLU A 1056 -32.83 18.52 -7.23
CA GLU A 1056 -31.93 19.68 -7.16
C GLU A 1056 -32.56 20.83 -6.36
N LYS A 1057 -33.84 21.13 -6.59
CA LYS A 1057 -34.62 22.12 -5.81
C LYS A 1057 -34.67 21.79 -4.32
N TRP A 1058 -34.75 20.51 -3.95
CA TRP A 1058 -34.73 20.07 -2.55
C TRP A 1058 -33.33 20.09 -1.93
N GLN A 1059 -32.30 19.69 -2.66
CA GLN A 1059 -30.90 19.74 -2.22
C GLN A 1059 -30.48 21.18 -1.86
N GLN A 1060 -30.79 22.14 -2.74
CA GLN A 1060 -30.54 23.57 -2.54
C GLN A 1060 -31.19 24.12 -1.25
N GLN A 1061 -32.33 23.56 -0.82
CA GLN A 1061 -33.03 23.96 0.40
C GLN A 1061 -32.44 23.33 1.69
N ASN A 1062 -31.68 22.22 1.58
CA ASN A 1062 -31.30 21.37 2.71
C ASN A 1062 -29.79 21.21 2.94
N GLY A 1063 -28.96 21.89 2.14
CA GLY A 1063 -27.51 21.91 2.33
C GLY A 1063 -26.74 20.81 1.60
N ASN A 1064 -27.28 20.29 0.48
CA ASN A 1064 -26.56 19.41 -0.45
C ASN A 1064 -25.94 18.12 0.16
N GLY A 1065 -26.57 17.51 1.17
CA GLY A 1065 -26.13 16.22 1.71
C GLY A 1065 -26.22 15.07 0.68
N PRO A 1066 -25.54 13.92 0.91
CA PRO A 1066 -25.49 12.82 -0.06
C PRO A 1066 -26.87 12.28 -0.46
N ILE A 1067 -27.06 11.99 -1.75
CA ILE A 1067 -28.32 11.48 -2.31
C ILE A 1067 -28.25 9.95 -2.40
N VAL A 1068 -29.13 9.23 -1.71
CA VAL A 1068 -29.25 7.77 -1.88
C VAL A 1068 -30.09 7.46 -3.12
N ILE A 1069 -29.52 6.77 -4.11
CA ILE A 1069 -30.21 6.39 -5.35
C ILE A 1069 -30.33 4.87 -5.42
N HIS A 1070 -31.56 4.34 -5.46
CA HIS A 1070 -31.79 2.90 -5.54
C HIS A 1070 -32.71 2.48 -6.68
N CYS A 1071 -32.37 1.30 -7.21
CA CYS A 1071 -33.18 0.47 -8.08
C CYS A 1071 -32.93 -0.99 -7.70
N THR A 1072 -33.72 -1.92 -8.25
CA THR A 1072 -33.75 -3.32 -7.78
C THR A 1072 -32.36 -3.92 -7.62
N ASP A 1073 -31.49 -3.76 -8.63
CA ASP A 1073 -30.10 -4.26 -8.63
C ASP A 1073 -29.04 -3.26 -8.13
N GLY A 1074 -29.39 -2.00 -7.89
CA GLY A 1074 -28.43 -0.95 -7.52
C GLY A 1074 -27.33 -0.75 -8.57
N ALA A 1075 -27.66 -0.93 -9.86
CA ALA A 1075 -26.70 -0.83 -10.96
C ALA A 1075 -27.27 -0.17 -12.22
N ARG A 1076 -28.35 -0.72 -12.80
CA ARG A 1076 -28.84 -0.31 -14.13
C ARG A 1076 -29.45 1.09 -14.12
N ARG A 1077 -30.58 1.26 -13.42
CA ARG A 1077 -31.32 2.53 -13.40
C ARG A 1077 -30.55 3.59 -12.61
N SER A 1078 -30.01 3.24 -11.45
CA SER A 1078 -29.21 4.15 -10.62
C SER A 1078 -27.98 4.69 -11.36
N GLY A 1079 -27.30 3.85 -12.16
CA GLY A 1079 -26.16 4.28 -12.97
C GLY A 1079 -26.54 5.30 -14.03
N LEU A 1080 -27.65 5.08 -14.74
CA LEU A 1080 -28.13 6.04 -15.75
C LEU A 1080 -28.54 7.38 -15.14
N VAL A 1081 -29.24 7.37 -13.99
CA VAL A 1081 -29.64 8.61 -13.29
C VAL A 1081 -28.42 9.36 -12.74
N CYS A 1082 -27.43 8.64 -12.20
CA CYS A 1082 -26.18 9.24 -11.71
C CYS A 1082 -25.36 9.87 -12.86
N ALA A 1083 -25.17 9.15 -13.97
CA ALA A 1083 -24.49 9.70 -15.15
C ALA A 1083 -25.23 10.92 -15.75
N ALA A 1084 -26.57 10.87 -15.82
CA ALA A 1084 -27.38 11.99 -16.30
C ALA A 1084 -27.24 13.22 -15.38
N SER A 1085 -27.24 13.02 -14.06
CA SER A 1085 -27.04 14.12 -13.10
C SER A 1085 -25.64 14.73 -13.19
N TYR A 1086 -24.60 13.89 -13.31
CA TYR A 1086 -23.21 14.34 -13.52
C TYR A 1086 -23.08 15.16 -14.82
N LEU A 1087 -23.63 14.65 -15.93
CA LEU A 1087 -23.56 15.31 -17.24
C LEU A 1087 -24.34 16.62 -17.26
N LEU A 1088 -25.52 16.69 -16.64
CA LEU A 1088 -26.27 17.95 -16.54
C LEU A 1088 -25.55 18.99 -15.66
N GLU A 1089 -24.86 18.57 -14.61
CA GLU A 1089 -24.01 19.49 -13.82
C GLU A 1089 -22.79 19.96 -14.62
N HIS A 1090 -22.09 19.06 -15.32
CA HIS A 1090 -20.98 19.39 -16.22
C HIS A 1090 -21.40 20.38 -17.32
N MET A 1091 -22.51 20.11 -18.02
CA MET A 1091 -23.06 20.97 -19.07
C MET A 1091 -23.42 22.37 -18.55
N LYS A 1092 -24.01 22.48 -17.36
CA LYS A 1092 -24.32 23.78 -16.74
C LYS A 1092 -23.05 24.60 -16.46
N VAL A 1093 -21.97 23.95 -16.05
CA VAL A 1093 -20.75 24.61 -15.55
C VAL A 1093 -19.74 24.91 -16.67
N GLU A 1094 -19.46 23.94 -17.55
CA GLU A 1094 -18.41 24.04 -18.58
C GLU A 1094 -18.94 24.34 -19.99
N GLN A 1095 -20.25 24.19 -20.24
CA GLN A 1095 -20.87 24.24 -21.58
C GLN A 1095 -20.33 23.16 -22.55
N GLU A 1096 -19.84 22.06 -21.99
CA GLU A 1096 -19.27 20.90 -22.70
C GLU A 1096 -19.91 19.58 -22.25
N VAL A 1097 -19.71 18.52 -23.03
CA VAL A 1097 -20.26 17.17 -22.81
C VAL A 1097 -19.16 16.12 -22.99
N ASP A 1098 -18.95 15.29 -21.96
CA ASP A 1098 -18.01 14.16 -21.99
C ASP A 1098 -18.70 12.87 -21.50
N VAL A 1099 -19.55 12.29 -22.36
CA VAL A 1099 -20.36 11.09 -21.99
C VAL A 1099 -19.48 9.90 -21.65
N TYR A 1100 -18.39 9.68 -22.41
CA TYR A 1100 -17.49 8.55 -22.21
C TYR A 1100 -16.86 8.59 -20.83
N HIS A 1101 -16.21 9.71 -20.49
CA HIS A 1101 -15.53 9.80 -19.21
C HIS A 1101 -16.48 9.97 -18.03
N ALA A 1102 -17.69 10.53 -18.21
CA ALA A 1102 -18.72 10.51 -17.17
C ALA A 1102 -19.14 9.07 -16.81
N VAL A 1103 -19.36 8.20 -17.81
CA VAL A 1103 -19.67 6.78 -17.57
C VAL A 1103 -18.45 6.04 -16.98
N GLN A 1104 -17.24 6.32 -17.47
CA GLN A 1104 -16.00 5.78 -16.90
C GLN A 1104 -15.83 6.18 -15.42
N HIS A 1105 -16.05 7.45 -15.09
CA HIS A 1105 -15.92 8.03 -13.76
C HIS A 1105 -16.85 7.35 -12.75
N ILE A 1106 -18.13 7.11 -13.09
CA ILE A 1106 -19.02 6.37 -12.18
C ILE A 1106 -18.64 4.88 -12.12
N ARG A 1107 -18.22 4.25 -13.23
CA ARG A 1107 -17.78 2.84 -13.27
C ARG A 1107 -16.55 2.56 -12.40
N THR A 1108 -15.77 3.58 -12.03
CA THR A 1108 -14.62 3.43 -11.12
C THR A 1108 -15.00 2.84 -9.77
N THR A 1109 -16.20 3.15 -9.24
CA THR A 1109 -16.64 2.67 -7.92
C THR A 1109 -17.52 1.42 -8.00
N ARG A 1110 -18.30 1.27 -9.08
CA ARG A 1110 -19.09 0.06 -9.39
C ARG A 1110 -19.09 -0.20 -10.91
N PRO A 1111 -18.31 -1.19 -11.41
CA PRO A 1111 -18.17 -1.45 -12.85
C PRO A 1111 -19.46 -1.88 -13.57
N GLN A 1112 -20.47 -2.29 -12.81
CA GLN A 1112 -21.80 -2.68 -13.29
C GLN A 1112 -22.73 -1.47 -13.54
N LEU A 1113 -22.29 -0.23 -13.36
CA LEU A 1113 -23.09 0.94 -13.71
C LEU A 1113 -23.20 1.06 -15.25
N ILE A 1114 -24.45 1.09 -15.74
CA ILE A 1114 -24.82 1.16 -17.17
C ILE A 1114 -24.25 -0.04 -17.96
N THR A 1115 -24.77 -1.25 -17.73
CA THR A 1115 -24.26 -2.51 -18.34
C THR A 1115 -24.54 -2.71 -19.83
N HIS A 1116 -25.41 -1.92 -20.46
CA HIS A 1116 -25.88 -2.19 -21.84
C HIS A 1116 -25.91 -0.93 -22.70
N LEU A 1117 -25.42 -1.05 -23.94
CA LEU A 1117 -25.71 -0.11 -25.03
C LEU A 1117 -27.07 -0.48 -25.64
N VAL A 1118 -28.00 0.47 -25.69
CA VAL A 1118 -29.32 0.28 -26.29
C VAL A 1118 -29.29 0.76 -27.74
N SER A 1119 -29.30 -0.18 -28.70
CA SER A 1119 -29.25 0.13 -30.12
C SER A 1119 -30.64 0.48 -30.67
N GLY A 1120 -30.99 1.76 -30.66
CA GLY A 1120 -32.21 2.28 -31.27
C GLY A 1120 -32.25 3.80 -31.33
N ARG A 1121 -33.02 4.35 -32.26
CA ARG A 1121 -33.51 5.74 -32.15
C ARG A 1121 -34.70 5.74 -31.19
N LEU A 1122 -34.65 6.63 -30.20
CA LEU A 1122 -35.84 7.17 -29.54
C LEU A 1122 -36.55 8.15 -30.50
#